data_AF-A0A1H9X441-F1
#
_entry.id   AF-A0A1H9X441-F1
#
_cell.length_a   1.000
_cell.length_b   1.000
_cell.length_c   1.000
_cell.angle_alpha   90.00
_cell.angle_beta   90.00
_cell.angle_gamma   90.00
#
_symmetry.space_group_name_H-M   'P 1'
#
loop_
_entity.id
_entity.type
_entity.pdbx_description
1 polymer ?
#
loop_
_entity_poly.entity_id
_entity_poly.type
_entity_poly.pdbx_seq_one_letter_code
_entity_poly.pdbx_strand_id
1 'polypeptide(L)'
;MALRPVVITGVGVICAAGRDPEEFWARLTAGAGGITAVEDERFAAFEARFAGQVPDEWIDAQLPAEDTGLDRTARLALVAARQAVTWAGLGADLPGDRFGLVLGKCQATPTAAGGYQPMHATGDVVAGKLGMTGPRILVSTACAAGGNAVGLAKDKVLTGEADVVLAGGVDPLLFGTYAGFAGLHALSNRPCGPYSRSDGLNLGEGAAFLVVEALDHALARGAEPLAEVAGYGLSADAYHATAPDPTGRGGITAMRRALTDAGLDPDAVDYVNGHGTGTPANDSMEKKVMRAVFGERAPQVPTSSIKSFVGHTLGAAGAVEAVASVLALRTATAPPTIGFTDEAIAESTLDFVPNTARPLPMDVVVSNNYAFGGNNASLVLRRPGGLREYDDLPAAEVVLTGLGPVTGLGTGIAEVAEAVANGRTAVGTEPSLEGRTFAPRSLWRHMNNLSRMAIAASRLAWEDAGLKLPRAALDNVGVIFATAAGSVESTGGFDESVLANPNKPAVLSFSNVVLNATGGAVCQTLGLRGPTTTICNGNASASIALDCAVETIRAGKADVVIVVAADEAPRPGDGTQVDPYDRNSGEAPASASVALVVESAAHAAARGATPYARVLSSAHASAGAGDERSLVERAIAALPTEGVDLVVGAATGGATDEAEASAVLGAVPSARLTATAGLTGDAGAATGALNLALAALALRDGVAPAITRLDDPRAGTVESYVTKPELPATPAKALVLSAAPGSVRGGTLLGAV
;
A
#
# COMPACT_ATOMS: atom_id res chain seq x y z
N MET A 1 19.14 14.26 12.72
CA MET A 1 18.05 15.09 12.19
C MET A 1 16.83 14.79 13.04
N ALA A 2 16.22 15.82 13.65
CA ALA A 2 15.01 15.63 14.44
C ALA A 2 13.85 16.14 13.59
N LEU A 3 13.01 15.26 13.05
CA LEU A 3 11.90 15.66 12.18
C LEU A 3 10.73 16.24 13.00
N ARG A 4 9.86 16.99 12.30
CA ARG A 4 8.64 17.59 12.88
C ARG A 4 7.86 16.53 13.64
N PRO A 5 7.48 16.76 14.92
CA PRO A 5 6.73 15.77 15.68
C PRO A 5 5.35 15.54 15.04
N VAL A 6 5.04 14.28 14.75
CA VAL A 6 3.73 13.86 14.21
C VAL A 6 3.00 13.06 15.28
N VAL A 7 1.77 13.46 15.59
CA VAL A 7 1.00 12.94 16.70
C VAL A 7 -0.34 12.36 16.26
N ILE A 8 -0.86 11.48 17.10
CA ILE A 8 -2.21 10.95 17.01
C ILE A 8 -3.08 11.78 17.95
N THR A 9 -4.20 12.32 17.47
CA THR A 9 -5.15 13.13 18.25
C THR A 9 -6.52 12.48 18.42
N GLY A 10 -6.82 11.46 17.63
CA GLY A 10 -8.07 10.71 17.71
C GLY A 10 -7.87 9.26 17.33
N VAL A 11 -8.68 8.38 17.93
CA VAL A 11 -8.69 6.94 17.67
C VAL A 11 -10.12 6.43 17.54
N GLY A 12 -10.31 5.46 16.65
CA GLY A 12 -11.57 4.75 16.46
C GLY A 12 -11.30 3.28 16.17
N VAL A 13 -12.15 2.39 16.67
CA VAL A 13 -12.02 0.94 16.51
C VAL A 13 -13.36 0.26 16.66
N ILE A 14 -13.63 -0.68 15.76
CA ILE A 14 -14.72 -1.65 15.87
C ILE A 14 -14.18 -3.03 15.51
N CYS A 15 -14.26 -3.97 16.46
CA CYS A 15 -13.80 -5.34 16.29
C CYS A 15 -14.52 -6.26 17.29
N ALA A 16 -14.24 -7.56 17.26
CA ALA A 16 -14.89 -8.52 18.15
C ALA A 16 -14.68 -8.24 19.66
N ALA A 17 -13.65 -7.47 20.03
CA ALA A 17 -13.37 -7.11 21.42
C ALA A 17 -13.96 -5.76 21.84
N GLY A 18 -14.72 -5.06 20.98
CA GLY A 18 -15.40 -3.83 21.37
C GLY A 18 -15.91 -3.03 20.17
N ARG A 19 -17.04 -2.34 20.36
CA ARG A 19 -17.69 -1.54 19.31
C ARG A 19 -17.13 -0.12 19.16
N ASP A 20 -16.35 0.33 20.14
CA ASP A 20 -15.73 1.64 20.25
C ASP A 20 -14.43 1.54 21.08
N PRO A 21 -13.57 2.58 21.11
CA PRO A 21 -12.29 2.51 21.83
C PRO A 21 -12.41 2.29 23.34
N GLU A 22 -13.49 2.76 23.98
CA GLU A 22 -13.69 2.63 25.43
C GLU A 22 -14.03 1.19 25.81
N GLU A 23 -15.02 0.59 25.13
CA GLU A 23 -15.38 -0.82 25.33
C GLU A 23 -14.21 -1.73 24.96
N PHE A 24 -13.52 -1.45 23.84
CA PHE A 24 -12.35 -2.20 23.41
C PHE A 24 -11.28 -2.26 24.51
N TRP A 25 -10.92 -1.12 25.08
CA TRP A 25 -9.91 -1.08 26.15
C TRP A 25 -10.37 -1.77 27.43
N ALA A 26 -11.62 -1.56 27.83
CA ALA A 26 -12.19 -2.18 29.03
C ALA A 26 -12.17 -3.71 28.92
N ARG A 27 -12.46 -4.26 27.74
CA ARG A 27 -12.47 -5.71 27.51
C ARG A 27 -11.07 -6.30 27.44
N LEU A 28 -10.12 -5.62 26.79
CA LEU A 28 -8.71 -6.04 26.78
C LEU A 28 -8.15 -6.12 28.21
N THR A 29 -8.37 -5.09 29.02
CA THR A 29 -7.82 -5.03 30.39
C THR A 29 -8.52 -5.99 31.36
N ALA A 30 -9.79 -6.29 31.14
CA ALA A 30 -10.54 -7.30 31.91
C ALA A 30 -10.26 -8.75 31.48
N GLY A 31 -9.49 -8.98 30.39
CA GLY A 31 -9.27 -10.32 29.85
C GLY A 31 -10.50 -10.92 29.15
N ALA A 32 -11.43 -10.09 28.69
CA ALA A 32 -12.68 -10.50 28.05
C ALA A 32 -12.53 -10.63 26.52
N GLY A 33 -12.21 -11.83 26.05
CA GLY A 33 -12.05 -12.14 24.62
C GLY A 33 -13.32 -11.97 23.78
N GLY A 34 -13.13 -11.82 22.46
CA GLY A 34 -14.19 -11.72 21.44
C GLY A 34 -14.22 -12.86 20.43
N ILE A 35 -13.30 -13.83 20.51
CA ILE A 35 -13.30 -15.02 19.64
C ILE A 35 -14.41 -15.96 20.08
N THR A 36 -15.38 -16.20 19.19
CA THR A 36 -16.54 -17.07 19.42
C THR A 36 -16.67 -18.09 18.29
N ALA A 37 -17.62 -19.02 18.42
CA ALA A 37 -17.96 -19.91 17.32
C ALA A 37 -18.53 -19.10 16.14
N VAL A 38 -18.16 -19.44 14.90
CA VAL A 38 -18.69 -18.79 13.70
C VAL A 38 -20.18 -19.08 13.59
N GLU A 39 -20.99 -18.02 13.51
CA GLU A 39 -22.46 -18.12 13.54
C GLU A 39 -23.04 -18.48 12.18
N ASP A 40 -22.36 -18.09 11.11
CA ASP A 40 -22.77 -18.35 9.74
C ASP A 40 -22.62 -19.83 9.36
N GLU A 41 -23.76 -20.50 9.09
CA GLU A 41 -23.81 -21.92 8.75
C GLU A 41 -22.99 -22.29 7.51
N ARG A 42 -22.70 -21.35 6.60
CA ARG A 42 -21.83 -21.61 5.45
C ARG A 42 -20.45 -22.08 5.89
N PHE A 43 -19.95 -21.58 7.02
CA PHE A 43 -18.66 -21.95 7.60
C PHE A 43 -18.67 -23.32 8.27
N ALA A 44 -19.82 -24.00 8.37
CA ALA A 44 -19.88 -25.39 8.83
C ALA A 44 -19.13 -26.36 7.89
N ALA A 45 -18.75 -25.92 6.69
CA ALA A 45 -17.84 -26.67 5.83
C ALA A 45 -16.48 -26.93 6.49
N PHE A 46 -15.98 -26.02 7.35
CA PHE A 46 -14.62 -26.06 7.90
C PHE A 46 -14.56 -26.78 9.26
N GLU A 47 -13.38 -27.35 9.58
CA GLU A 47 -13.09 -27.92 10.90
C GLU A 47 -12.86 -26.83 11.96
N ALA A 48 -12.08 -25.80 11.61
CA ALA A 48 -11.89 -24.62 12.43
C ALA A 48 -13.14 -23.76 12.34
N ARG A 49 -13.77 -23.49 13.49
CA ARG A 49 -15.06 -22.79 13.57
C ARG A 49 -15.06 -21.66 14.59
N PHE A 50 -13.90 -21.09 14.88
CA PHE A 50 -13.78 -19.94 15.78
C PHE A 50 -13.26 -18.73 15.01
N ALA A 51 -13.85 -17.56 15.26
CA ALA A 51 -13.45 -16.29 14.68
C ALA A 51 -13.83 -15.10 15.58
N GLY A 52 -13.14 -13.98 15.42
CA GLY A 52 -13.58 -12.68 15.93
C GLY A 52 -14.59 -12.05 14.99
N GLN A 53 -15.87 -12.05 15.37
CA GLN A 53 -16.98 -11.52 14.56
C GLN A 53 -17.46 -10.19 15.13
N VAL A 54 -17.81 -9.24 14.27
CA VAL A 54 -18.45 -7.97 14.66
C VAL A 54 -19.95 -8.10 14.44
N PRO A 55 -20.79 -7.98 15.49
CA PRO A 55 -22.24 -8.04 15.30
C PRO A 55 -22.77 -6.89 14.43
N ASP A 56 -23.75 -7.17 13.57
CA ASP A 56 -24.36 -6.17 12.68
C ASP A 56 -25.00 -5.03 13.48
N GLU A 57 -25.60 -5.33 14.63
CA GLU A 57 -26.22 -4.33 15.48
C GLU A 57 -25.21 -3.33 16.07
N TRP A 58 -23.93 -3.70 16.19
CA TRP A 58 -22.88 -2.76 16.63
C TRP A 58 -22.54 -1.76 15.53
N ILE A 59 -22.62 -2.18 14.27
CA ILE A 59 -22.33 -1.37 13.10
C ILE A 59 -23.51 -0.44 12.82
N ASP A 60 -24.71 -1.01 12.69
CA ASP A 60 -25.91 -0.28 12.26
C ASP A 60 -26.35 0.75 13.32
N ALA A 61 -26.09 0.51 14.61
CA ALA A 61 -26.39 1.49 15.67
C ALA A 61 -25.54 2.76 15.61
N GLN A 62 -24.44 2.77 14.85
CA GLN A 62 -23.50 3.88 14.75
C GLN A 62 -23.51 4.54 13.36
N LEU A 63 -24.35 4.07 12.44
CA LEU A 63 -24.48 4.61 11.10
C LEU A 63 -25.80 5.38 10.93
N PRO A 64 -25.80 6.51 10.19
CA PRO A 64 -27.01 7.14 9.71
C PRO A 64 -27.77 6.20 8.77
N ALA A 65 -29.09 6.39 8.67
CA ALA A 65 -29.97 5.52 7.88
C ALA A 65 -29.54 5.43 6.41
N GLU A 66 -29.08 6.53 5.81
CA GLU A 66 -28.61 6.58 4.42
C GLU A 66 -27.33 5.78 4.15
N ASP A 67 -26.55 5.42 5.18
CA ASP A 67 -25.30 4.67 5.04
C ASP A 67 -25.49 3.15 5.25
N THR A 68 -26.67 2.73 5.70
CA THR A 68 -26.97 1.30 5.98
C THR A 68 -26.95 0.41 4.74
N GLY A 69 -27.14 1.00 3.54
CA GLY A 69 -27.09 0.28 2.26
C GLY A 69 -25.69 0.04 1.71
N LEU A 70 -24.64 0.56 2.37
CA LEU A 70 -23.24 0.34 1.97
C LEU A 70 -22.81 -1.11 2.24
N ASP A 71 -21.79 -1.59 1.52
CA ASP A 71 -21.23 -2.91 1.81
C ASP A 71 -20.61 -2.97 3.21
N ARG A 72 -20.48 -4.18 3.77
CA ARG A 72 -20.01 -4.40 5.14
C ARG A 72 -18.65 -3.74 5.42
N THR A 73 -17.74 -3.78 4.45
CA THR A 73 -16.39 -3.22 4.58
C THR A 73 -16.45 -1.71 4.75
N ALA A 74 -17.21 -1.04 3.89
CA ALA A 74 -17.43 0.40 3.96
C ALA A 74 -18.12 0.79 5.27
N ARG A 75 -19.11 0.03 5.73
CA ARG A 75 -19.82 0.26 7.00
C ARG A 75 -18.89 0.16 8.20
N LEU A 76 -18.10 -0.92 8.31
CA LEU A 76 -17.07 -1.09 9.36
C LEU A 76 -16.07 0.08 9.34
N ALA A 77 -15.58 0.43 8.15
CA ALA A 77 -14.61 1.50 7.99
C ALA A 77 -15.18 2.86 8.43
N LEU A 78 -16.40 3.19 8.02
CA LEU A 78 -17.06 4.45 8.37
C LEU A 78 -17.30 4.60 9.88
N VAL A 79 -17.69 3.52 10.57
CA VAL A 79 -17.87 3.56 12.03
C VAL A 79 -16.57 3.94 12.71
N ALA A 80 -15.48 3.22 12.47
CA ALA A 80 -14.19 3.50 13.09
C ALA A 80 -13.60 4.86 12.64
N ALA A 81 -13.78 5.25 11.37
CA ALA A 81 -13.33 6.54 10.87
C ALA A 81 -14.06 7.70 11.57
N ARG A 82 -15.39 7.63 11.71
CA ARG A 82 -16.19 8.66 12.41
C ARG A 82 -15.84 8.74 13.89
N GLN A 83 -15.61 7.60 14.55
CA GLN A 83 -15.12 7.59 15.94
C GLN A 83 -13.80 8.35 16.08
N ALA A 84 -12.82 8.09 15.19
CA ALA A 84 -11.52 8.75 15.23
C ALA A 84 -11.61 10.26 14.97
N VAL A 85 -12.39 10.67 13.97
CA VAL A 85 -12.63 12.09 13.63
C VAL A 85 -13.35 12.82 14.77
N THR A 86 -14.35 12.17 15.37
CA THR A 86 -15.11 12.71 16.51
C THR A 86 -14.21 12.86 17.73
N TRP A 87 -13.39 11.85 18.04
CA TRP A 87 -12.42 11.90 19.14
C TRP A 87 -11.44 13.05 18.97
N ALA A 88 -10.90 13.21 17.76
CA ALA A 88 -9.95 14.27 17.46
C ALA A 88 -10.56 15.67 17.52
N GLY A 89 -11.89 15.80 17.56
CA GLY A 89 -12.59 17.08 17.51
C GLY A 89 -12.35 17.83 16.20
N LEU A 90 -12.22 17.11 15.07
CA LEU A 90 -12.07 17.74 13.77
C LEU A 90 -13.42 18.32 13.32
N GLY A 91 -13.45 19.62 13.03
CA GLY A 91 -14.61 20.33 12.53
C GLY A 91 -14.66 20.39 11.00
N ALA A 92 -15.76 20.93 10.47
CA ALA A 92 -15.96 21.14 9.03
C ALA A 92 -15.04 22.19 8.41
N ASP A 93 -14.29 22.94 9.22
CA ASP A 93 -13.42 24.03 8.78
C ASP A 93 -12.07 23.54 8.21
N LEU A 94 -11.73 22.26 8.37
CA LEU A 94 -10.51 21.69 7.78
C LEU A 94 -10.66 21.62 6.26
N PRO A 95 -9.78 22.25 5.47
CA PRO A 95 -9.85 22.17 4.02
C PRO A 95 -9.72 20.70 3.56
N GLY A 96 -10.67 20.25 2.74
CA GLY A 96 -10.72 18.84 2.32
C GLY A 96 -9.46 18.39 1.57
N ASP A 97 -8.82 19.28 0.81
CA ASP A 97 -7.56 19.05 0.09
C ASP A 97 -6.33 18.94 1.01
N ARG A 98 -6.46 19.37 2.27
CA ARG A 98 -5.47 19.21 3.33
C ARG A 98 -5.78 18.04 4.27
N PHE A 99 -6.89 17.32 4.02
CA PHE A 99 -7.29 16.13 4.77
C PHE A 99 -7.08 14.85 3.93
N GLY A 100 -6.01 14.12 4.22
CA GLY A 100 -5.62 12.90 3.52
C GLY A 100 -6.18 11.62 4.14
N LEU A 101 -6.19 10.53 3.37
CA LEU A 101 -6.57 9.17 3.80
C LEU A 101 -5.47 8.17 3.44
N VAL A 102 -5.01 7.39 4.43
CA VAL A 102 -4.19 6.20 4.17
C VAL A 102 -4.88 4.97 4.74
N LEU A 103 -5.33 4.06 3.88
CA LEU A 103 -6.16 2.92 4.25
C LEU A 103 -5.44 1.59 3.96
N GLY A 104 -5.31 0.75 4.98
CA GLY A 104 -4.81 -0.63 4.86
C GLY A 104 -5.94 -1.64 4.59
N LYS A 105 -5.74 -2.52 3.60
CA LYS A 105 -6.67 -3.62 3.28
C LYS A 105 -5.94 -4.83 2.71
N CYS A 106 -6.29 -6.05 3.13
CA CYS A 106 -5.64 -7.27 2.65
C CYS A 106 -6.25 -7.82 1.35
N GLN A 107 -7.56 -7.65 1.16
CA GLN A 107 -8.32 -8.40 0.15
C GLN A 107 -9.38 -7.55 -0.57
N ALA A 108 -9.75 -7.93 -1.80
CA ALA A 108 -10.90 -7.36 -2.47
C ALA A 108 -12.20 -7.85 -1.82
N THR A 109 -13.25 -7.03 -1.87
CA THR A 109 -14.53 -7.33 -1.19
C THR A 109 -15.66 -7.39 -2.21
N PRO A 110 -16.65 -8.27 -2.02
CA PRO A 110 -17.71 -8.46 -3.01
C PRO A 110 -18.68 -7.28 -3.04
N THR A 111 -19.16 -6.95 -4.24
CA THR A 111 -20.35 -6.13 -4.48
C THR A 111 -21.61 -6.90 -4.09
N ALA A 112 -22.76 -6.20 -4.01
CA ALA A 112 -24.06 -6.84 -3.82
C ALA A 112 -24.41 -7.87 -4.92
N ALA A 113 -23.83 -7.73 -6.12
CA ALA A 113 -24.01 -8.65 -7.24
C ALA A 113 -23.02 -9.84 -7.24
N GLY A 114 -22.10 -9.89 -6.26
CA GLY A 114 -21.16 -11.00 -6.06
C GLY A 114 -19.79 -10.85 -6.76
N GLY A 115 -19.58 -9.85 -7.62
CA GLY A 115 -18.26 -9.56 -8.20
C GLY A 115 -17.39 -8.72 -7.25
N TYR A 116 -16.06 -8.78 -7.36
CA TYR A 116 -15.16 -7.98 -6.52
C TYR A 116 -15.23 -6.48 -6.85
N GLN A 117 -15.26 -5.65 -5.82
CA GLN A 117 -15.07 -4.22 -5.93
C GLN A 117 -13.59 -3.90 -6.19
N PRO A 118 -13.28 -2.79 -6.89
CA PRO A 118 -11.94 -2.23 -6.87
C PRO A 118 -11.47 -2.02 -5.43
N MET A 119 -10.19 -2.30 -5.18
CA MET A 119 -9.63 -2.27 -3.83
C MET A 119 -9.82 -0.91 -3.14
N HIS A 120 -9.73 0.19 -3.90
CA HIS A 120 -9.84 1.55 -3.39
C HIS A 120 -11.26 2.01 -3.08
N ALA A 121 -12.30 1.27 -3.50
CA ALA A 121 -13.70 1.68 -3.37
C ALA A 121 -14.10 1.99 -1.91
N THR A 122 -13.58 1.22 -0.95
CA THR A 122 -13.81 1.47 0.48
C THR A 122 -13.24 2.82 0.91
N GLY A 123 -12.06 3.19 0.42
CA GLY A 123 -11.44 4.50 0.68
C GLY A 123 -12.23 5.64 0.03
N ASP A 124 -12.82 5.41 -1.15
CA ASP A 124 -13.66 6.40 -1.82
C ASP A 124 -14.92 6.72 -1.02
N VAL A 125 -15.56 5.70 -0.46
CA VAL A 125 -16.73 5.88 0.41
C VAL A 125 -16.36 6.65 1.68
N VAL A 126 -15.29 6.24 2.38
CA VAL A 126 -14.86 6.91 3.62
C VAL A 126 -14.54 8.37 3.36
N ALA A 127 -13.72 8.63 2.34
CA ALA A 127 -13.30 9.98 2.01
C ALA A 127 -14.46 10.86 1.53
N GLY A 128 -15.36 10.34 0.69
CA GLY A 128 -16.53 11.08 0.23
C GLY A 128 -17.49 11.45 1.37
N LYS A 129 -17.70 10.55 2.33
CA LYS A 129 -18.57 10.78 3.50
C LYS A 129 -17.96 11.72 4.54
N LEU A 130 -16.64 11.89 4.53
CA LEU A 130 -15.90 12.76 5.45
C LEU A 130 -15.35 14.03 4.78
N GLY A 131 -15.68 14.27 3.50
CA GLY A 131 -15.26 15.48 2.78
C GLY A 131 -13.75 15.54 2.48
N MET A 132 -13.09 14.38 2.38
CA MET A 132 -11.64 14.28 2.21
C MET A 132 -11.26 14.26 0.72
N THR A 133 -10.56 15.32 0.28
CA THR A 133 -10.10 15.49 -1.11
C THR A 133 -8.58 15.57 -1.27
N GLY A 134 -7.83 15.47 -0.18
CA GLY A 134 -6.37 15.42 -0.16
C GLY A 134 -5.79 14.08 -0.66
N PRO A 135 -4.52 13.78 -0.36
CA PRO A 135 -3.87 12.53 -0.76
C PRO A 135 -4.63 11.30 -0.25
N ARG A 136 -4.92 10.35 -1.15
CA ARG A 136 -5.62 9.09 -0.80
C ARG A 136 -4.80 7.89 -1.25
N ILE A 137 -4.32 7.11 -0.29
CA ILE A 137 -3.43 5.98 -0.52
C ILE A 137 -4.08 4.72 0.05
N LEU A 138 -4.20 3.69 -0.77
CA LEU A 138 -4.59 2.35 -0.33
C LEU A 138 -3.37 1.44 -0.30
N VAL A 139 -3.09 0.89 0.88
CA VAL A 139 -1.98 -0.02 1.14
C VAL A 139 -2.49 -1.45 1.23
N SER A 140 -1.87 -2.37 0.51
CA SER A 140 -2.19 -3.80 0.58
C SER A 140 -0.96 -4.66 0.83
N THR A 141 -0.36 -4.53 2.01
CA THR A 141 0.75 -5.39 2.48
C THR A 141 0.26 -6.50 3.41
N ALA A 142 -0.82 -7.17 3.02
CA ALA A 142 -1.51 -8.21 3.80
C ALA A 142 -1.66 -7.82 5.29
N CYS A 143 -1.20 -8.67 6.22
CA CYS A 143 -1.31 -8.49 7.66
C CYS A 143 -0.66 -7.20 8.21
N ALA A 144 0.25 -6.58 7.44
CA ALA A 144 0.95 -5.37 7.82
C ALA A 144 0.30 -4.08 7.30
N ALA A 145 -0.78 -4.18 6.51
CA ALA A 145 -1.35 -3.05 5.78
C ALA A 145 -1.75 -1.87 6.68
N GLY A 146 -2.51 -2.10 7.76
CA GLY A 146 -2.93 -1.03 8.67
C GLY A 146 -1.77 -0.36 9.42
N GLY A 147 -0.75 -1.13 9.82
CA GLY A 147 0.44 -0.56 10.47
C GLY A 147 1.30 0.25 9.50
N ASN A 148 1.48 -0.26 8.28
CA ASN A 148 2.13 0.44 7.19
C ASN A 148 1.39 1.75 6.81
N ALA A 149 0.06 1.73 6.79
CA ALA A 149 -0.76 2.91 6.56
C ALA A 149 -0.50 4.04 7.56
N VAL A 150 -0.37 3.72 8.85
CA VAL A 150 0.00 4.70 9.90
C VAL A 150 1.40 5.28 9.68
N GLY A 151 2.35 4.44 9.24
CA GLY A 151 3.70 4.88 8.89
C GLY A 151 3.72 5.85 7.70
N LEU A 152 3.02 5.53 6.61
CA LEU A 152 2.92 6.43 5.45
C LEU A 152 2.16 7.72 5.78
N ALA A 153 1.17 7.68 6.67
CA ALA A 153 0.48 8.89 7.12
C ALA A 153 1.43 9.88 7.82
N LYS A 154 2.41 9.38 8.58
CA LYS A 154 3.48 10.23 9.13
C LYS A 154 4.23 10.95 8.01
N ASP A 155 4.66 10.22 6.98
CA ASP A 155 5.42 10.82 5.87
C ASP A 155 4.60 11.88 5.13
N LYS A 156 3.30 11.64 4.88
CA LYS A 156 2.40 12.62 4.22
C LYS A 156 2.22 13.92 5.00
N VAL A 157 2.27 13.87 6.33
CA VAL A 157 2.30 15.06 7.18
C VAL A 157 3.66 15.75 7.12
N LEU A 158 4.75 14.97 7.11
CA LEU A 158 6.12 15.50 7.07
C LEU A 158 6.47 16.18 5.73
N THR A 159 5.95 15.67 4.61
CA THR A 159 6.12 16.30 3.29
C THR A 159 5.25 17.54 3.11
N GLY A 160 4.29 17.76 4.02
CA GLY A 160 3.35 18.87 3.94
C GLY A 160 2.26 18.66 2.89
N GLU A 161 2.09 17.46 2.34
CA GLU A 161 1.00 17.15 1.41
C GLU A 161 -0.37 17.16 2.08
N ALA A 162 -0.44 16.91 3.39
CA ALA A 162 -1.63 17.02 4.21
C ALA A 162 -1.30 17.63 5.58
N ASP A 163 -2.26 18.38 6.14
CA ASP A 163 -2.14 18.86 7.52
C ASP A 163 -2.64 17.80 8.51
N VAL A 164 -3.64 17.03 8.07
CA VAL A 164 -4.25 15.93 8.83
C VAL A 164 -4.40 14.74 7.89
N VAL A 165 -4.10 13.54 8.39
CA VAL A 165 -4.28 12.28 7.68
C VAL A 165 -5.07 11.32 8.56
N LEU A 166 -6.18 10.81 8.04
CA LEU A 166 -6.87 9.67 8.64
C LEU A 166 -6.15 8.39 8.19
N ALA A 167 -5.54 7.66 9.12
CA ALA A 167 -4.75 6.47 8.84
C ALA A 167 -5.37 5.24 9.51
N GLY A 168 -5.51 4.12 8.82
CA GLY A 168 -6.16 2.97 9.42
C GLY A 168 -6.16 1.71 8.57
N GLY A 169 -7.03 0.77 8.93
CA GLY A 169 -7.25 -0.44 8.17
C GLY A 169 -8.61 -1.08 8.43
N VAL A 170 -9.09 -1.86 7.47
CA VAL A 170 -10.38 -2.57 7.55
C VAL A 170 -10.30 -3.89 6.81
N ASP A 171 -10.89 -4.94 7.37
CA ASP A 171 -11.18 -6.17 6.66
C ASP A 171 -12.37 -6.91 7.29
N PRO A 172 -13.36 -7.36 6.48
CA PRO A 172 -14.44 -8.23 6.93
C PRO A 172 -14.00 -9.70 6.96
N LEU A 173 -14.78 -10.54 7.64
CA LEU A 173 -14.58 -11.98 7.61
C LEU A 173 -15.16 -12.58 6.32
N LEU A 174 -14.31 -12.88 5.34
CA LEU A 174 -14.74 -13.44 4.06
C LEU A 174 -14.61 -14.98 4.01
N PHE A 175 -15.60 -15.64 3.42
CA PHE A 175 -15.64 -17.09 3.25
C PHE A 175 -14.44 -17.62 2.46
N GLY A 176 -14.11 -16.99 1.33
CA GLY A 176 -12.97 -17.38 0.49
C GLY A 176 -11.64 -17.30 1.25
N THR A 177 -11.42 -16.22 2.01
CA THR A 177 -10.23 -16.07 2.84
C THR A 177 -10.17 -17.10 3.95
N TYR A 178 -11.30 -17.42 4.58
CA TYR A 178 -11.38 -18.52 5.55
C TYR A 178 -11.00 -19.86 4.92
N ALA A 179 -11.52 -20.16 3.73
CA ALA A 179 -11.16 -21.37 2.97
C ALA A 179 -9.66 -21.41 2.65
N GLY A 180 -9.07 -20.29 2.23
CA GLY A 180 -7.64 -20.20 1.93
C GLY A 180 -6.75 -20.51 3.14
N PHE A 181 -7.05 -19.91 4.30
CA PHE A 181 -6.32 -20.21 5.55
C PHE A 181 -6.59 -21.63 6.06
N ALA A 182 -7.79 -22.16 5.88
CA ALA A 182 -8.10 -23.57 6.17
C ALA A 182 -7.28 -24.52 5.30
N GLY A 183 -7.17 -24.24 4.00
CA GLY A 183 -6.34 -24.99 3.05
C GLY A 183 -4.84 -24.92 3.36
N LEU A 184 -4.37 -23.82 3.98
CA LEU A 184 -3.01 -23.71 4.51
C LEU A 184 -2.78 -24.47 5.82
N HIS A 185 -3.85 -25.01 6.43
CA HIS A 185 -3.84 -25.61 7.77
C HIS A 185 -3.31 -24.62 8.83
N ALA A 186 -3.62 -23.33 8.65
CA ALA A 186 -3.16 -22.26 9.53
C ALA A 186 -4.18 -21.91 10.62
N LEU A 187 -5.43 -22.37 10.48
CA LEU A 187 -6.52 -22.08 11.41
C LEU A 187 -6.51 -23.02 12.63
N SER A 188 -6.82 -22.46 13.80
CA SER A 188 -7.01 -23.22 15.03
C SER A 188 -8.48 -23.59 15.26
N ASN A 189 -8.71 -24.77 15.82
CA ASN A 189 -10.03 -25.26 16.23
C ASN A 189 -10.46 -24.76 17.61
N ARG A 190 -9.67 -23.88 18.22
CA ARG A 190 -9.88 -23.27 19.54
C ARG A 190 -9.43 -21.81 19.48
N PRO A 191 -9.85 -20.96 20.44
CA PRO A 191 -9.28 -19.62 20.57
C PRO A 191 -7.74 -19.68 20.69
N CYS A 192 -7.05 -18.84 19.92
CA CYS A 192 -5.61 -18.81 19.85
C CYS A 192 -5.03 -18.16 21.11
N GLY A 193 -3.85 -18.65 21.50
CA GLY A 193 -3.05 -18.09 22.59
C GLY A 193 -1.64 -17.79 22.07
N PRO A 194 -1.42 -16.65 21.39
CA PRO A 194 -0.10 -16.30 20.87
C PRO A 194 1.02 -16.44 21.90
N TYR A 195 2.18 -16.90 21.44
CA TYR A 195 3.38 -17.23 22.21
C TYR A 195 3.26 -18.37 23.24
N SER A 196 2.04 -18.81 23.54
CA SER A 196 1.72 -20.02 24.29
C SER A 196 1.84 -21.27 23.39
N ARG A 197 1.17 -22.37 23.74
CA ARG A 197 1.05 -23.60 22.94
C ARG A 197 -0.14 -23.56 21.97
N SER A 198 -0.20 -22.50 21.16
CA SER A 198 -1.21 -22.36 20.08
C SER A 198 -0.79 -23.17 18.85
N ASP A 199 -1.77 -23.79 18.19
CA ASP A 199 -1.58 -24.64 17.00
C ASP A 199 -1.87 -23.91 15.68
N GLY A 200 -2.45 -22.72 15.75
CA GLY A 200 -2.78 -21.88 14.62
C GLY A 200 -3.38 -20.55 15.07
N LEU A 201 -3.96 -19.83 14.12
CA LEU A 201 -4.65 -18.56 14.33
C LEU A 201 -6.18 -18.73 14.23
N ASN A 202 -6.94 -17.84 14.85
CA ASN A 202 -8.33 -17.61 14.45
C ASN A 202 -8.39 -16.34 13.61
N LEU A 203 -9.21 -16.33 12.56
CA LEU A 203 -9.44 -15.10 11.80
C LEU A 203 -10.36 -14.16 12.60
N GLY A 204 -10.26 -12.88 12.31
CA GLY A 204 -11.16 -11.88 12.83
C GLY A 204 -11.50 -10.86 11.76
N GLU A 205 -12.51 -10.05 12.05
CA GLU A 205 -12.82 -8.86 11.28
C GLU A 205 -12.80 -7.60 12.13
N GLY A 206 -12.70 -6.45 11.47
CA GLY A 206 -12.81 -5.17 12.14
C GLY A 206 -12.25 -4.02 11.32
N ALA A 207 -12.34 -2.83 11.91
CA ALA A 207 -11.73 -1.61 11.40
C ALA A 207 -11.13 -0.81 12.55
N ALA A 208 -10.05 -0.08 12.26
CA ALA A 208 -9.49 0.91 13.16
C ALA A 208 -8.90 2.07 12.38
N PHE A 209 -9.05 3.29 12.90
CA PHE A 209 -8.50 4.51 12.33
C PHE A 209 -7.91 5.41 13.42
N LEU A 210 -6.89 6.17 13.03
CA LEU A 210 -6.18 7.15 13.83
C LEU A 210 -6.12 8.47 13.06
N VAL A 211 -6.35 9.58 13.74
CA VAL A 211 -6.13 10.92 13.17
C VAL A 211 -4.67 11.29 13.44
N VAL A 212 -3.89 11.41 12.38
CA VAL A 212 -2.45 11.70 12.39
C VAL A 212 -2.23 13.11 11.87
N GLU A 213 -1.56 13.96 12.63
CA GLU A 213 -1.31 15.36 12.26
C GLU A 213 -0.02 15.89 12.93
N ALA A 214 0.46 17.05 12.49
CA ALA A 214 1.62 17.66 13.11
C ALA A 214 1.30 18.17 14.53
N LEU A 215 2.25 18.04 15.47
CA LEU A 215 2.03 18.44 16.87
C LEU A 215 1.67 19.92 17.03
N ASP A 216 2.34 20.79 16.30
CA ASP A 216 2.06 22.23 16.31
C ASP A 216 0.68 22.55 15.72
N HIS A 217 0.24 21.83 14.68
CA HIS A 217 -1.12 21.93 14.16
C HIS A 217 -2.16 21.47 15.21
N ALA A 218 -1.93 20.31 15.85
CA ALA A 218 -2.80 19.79 16.92
C ALA A 218 -2.95 20.79 18.07
N LEU A 219 -1.83 21.34 18.56
CA LEU A 219 -1.84 22.33 19.64
C LEU A 219 -2.51 23.63 19.23
N ALA A 220 -2.31 24.10 17.99
CA ALA A 220 -2.93 25.33 17.48
C ALA A 220 -4.46 25.25 17.45
N ARG A 221 -5.03 24.08 17.16
CA ARG A 221 -6.48 23.84 17.20
C ARG A 221 -7.00 23.37 18.57
N GLY A 222 -6.14 23.31 19.60
CA GLY A 222 -6.51 22.92 20.96
C GLY A 222 -6.74 21.42 21.17
N ALA A 223 -6.24 20.57 20.29
CA ALA A 223 -6.34 19.12 20.42
C ALA A 223 -5.32 18.55 21.40
N GLU A 224 -5.71 17.52 22.15
CA GLU A 224 -4.82 16.76 23.01
C GLU A 224 -4.09 15.68 22.20
N PRO A 225 -2.74 15.71 22.13
CA PRO A 225 -1.98 14.60 21.56
C PRO A 225 -2.14 13.35 22.44
N LEU A 226 -2.47 12.21 21.85
CA LEU A 226 -2.64 10.92 22.53
C LEU A 226 -1.34 10.10 22.53
N ALA A 227 -0.62 10.12 21.40
CA ALA A 227 0.69 9.50 21.22
C ALA A 227 1.44 10.23 20.09
N GLU A 228 2.75 10.10 20.05
CA GLU A 228 3.56 10.47 18.89
C GLU A 228 3.85 9.24 18.03
N VAL A 229 3.68 9.36 16.71
CA VAL A 229 4.20 8.39 15.73
C VAL A 229 5.69 8.67 15.55
N ALA A 230 6.50 8.22 16.51
CA ALA A 230 7.92 8.57 16.57
C ALA A 230 8.69 8.02 15.37
N GLY A 231 8.41 6.78 14.97
CA GLY A 231 9.07 6.19 13.81
C GLY A 231 8.37 4.97 13.27
N TYR A 232 8.72 4.59 12.05
CA TYR A 232 8.29 3.33 11.46
C TYR A 232 9.36 2.71 10.56
N GLY A 233 9.29 1.40 10.39
CA GLY A 233 10.27 0.65 9.62
C GLY A 233 9.62 -0.43 8.79
N LEU A 234 9.97 -0.47 7.50
CA LEU A 234 9.54 -1.50 6.57
C LEU A 234 10.71 -2.38 6.15
N SER A 235 10.45 -3.66 5.87
CA SER A 235 11.44 -4.55 5.26
C SER A 235 10.80 -5.70 4.48
N ALA A 236 11.59 -6.31 3.59
CA ALA A 236 11.22 -7.54 2.91
C ALA A 236 12.05 -8.73 3.42
N ASP A 237 11.42 -9.88 3.66
CA ASP A 237 12.13 -11.12 4.01
C ASP A 237 12.94 -11.67 2.82
N ALA A 238 12.41 -11.52 1.58
CA ALA A 238 12.93 -12.15 0.37
C ALA A 238 13.16 -13.66 0.52
N TYR A 239 12.21 -14.36 1.18
CA TYR A 239 12.38 -15.74 1.61
C TYR A 239 11.35 -16.71 1.00
N HIS A 240 10.06 -16.53 1.28
CA HIS A 240 8.99 -17.45 0.87
C HIS A 240 7.64 -16.73 0.75
N ALA A 241 6.71 -17.29 -0.03
CA ALA A 241 5.40 -16.68 -0.28
C ALA A 241 4.50 -16.60 0.97
N THR A 242 4.47 -17.65 1.79
CA THR A 242 3.60 -17.72 2.99
C THR A 242 4.33 -17.92 4.32
N ALA A 243 5.54 -18.46 4.32
CA ALA A 243 6.30 -18.73 5.54
C ALA A 243 7.22 -17.54 5.87
N PRO A 244 7.32 -17.14 7.15
CA PRO A 244 8.28 -16.12 7.54
C PRO A 244 9.72 -16.63 7.40
N ASP A 245 10.69 -15.72 7.24
CA ASP A 245 12.10 -16.06 7.39
C ASP A 245 12.36 -16.64 8.80
N PRO A 246 12.75 -17.93 8.94
CA PRO A 246 12.89 -18.59 10.23
C PRO A 246 14.02 -18.00 11.09
N THR A 247 14.89 -17.17 10.52
CA THR A 247 15.93 -16.43 11.25
C THR A 247 15.39 -15.14 11.88
N GLY A 248 14.22 -14.66 11.46
CA GLY A 248 13.61 -13.40 11.90
C GLY A 248 14.27 -12.15 11.32
N ARG A 249 15.14 -12.30 10.32
CA ARG A 249 15.91 -11.18 9.76
C ARG A 249 15.05 -10.00 9.32
N GLY A 250 13.95 -10.21 8.59
CA GLY A 250 13.09 -9.10 8.17
C GLY A 250 12.44 -8.39 9.36
N GLY A 251 11.89 -9.14 10.33
CA GLY A 251 11.36 -8.57 11.57
C GLY A 251 12.41 -7.75 12.35
N ILE A 252 13.65 -8.23 12.44
CA ILE A 252 14.78 -7.50 13.05
C ILE A 252 15.05 -6.20 12.31
N THR A 253 15.11 -6.24 10.97
CA THR A 253 15.36 -5.06 10.14
C THR A 253 14.24 -4.04 10.26
N ALA A 254 12.97 -4.46 10.20
CA ALA A 254 11.82 -3.58 10.36
C ALA A 254 11.85 -2.86 11.71
N MET A 255 12.06 -3.59 12.81
CA MET A 255 12.11 -3.01 14.16
C MET A 255 13.28 -2.03 14.31
N ARG A 256 14.49 -2.39 13.84
CA ARG A 256 15.66 -1.50 13.91
C ARG A 256 15.49 -0.25 13.06
N ARG A 257 14.87 -0.36 11.88
CA ARG A 257 14.53 0.81 11.04
C ARG A 257 13.54 1.72 11.74
N ALA A 258 12.52 1.17 12.37
CA ALA A 258 11.52 1.96 13.09
C ALA A 258 12.14 2.72 14.26
N LEU A 259 13.05 2.08 15.01
CA LEU A 259 13.82 2.72 16.08
C LEU A 259 14.78 3.80 15.53
N THR A 260 15.45 3.53 14.41
CA THR A 260 16.33 4.51 13.73
C THR A 260 15.54 5.74 13.27
N ASP A 261 14.38 5.53 12.64
CA ASP A 261 13.46 6.59 12.20
C ASP A 261 12.90 7.40 13.39
N ALA A 262 12.76 6.78 14.55
CA ALA A 262 12.39 7.43 15.81
C ALA A 262 13.56 8.13 16.53
N GLY A 263 14.80 7.92 16.09
CA GLY A 263 16.01 8.37 16.79
C GLY A 263 16.20 7.71 18.15
N LEU A 264 15.78 6.46 18.32
CA LEU A 264 15.83 5.70 19.58
C LEU A 264 16.73 4.46 19.47
N ASP A 265 17.29 4.06 20.61
CA ASP A 265 17.98 2.78 20.78
C ASP A 265 17.00 1.70 21.31
N PRO A 266 17.20 0.40 21.03
CA PRO A 266 16.42 -0.67 21.65
C PRO A 266 16.28 -0.56 23.18
N ASP A 267 17.25 0.04 23.88
CA ASP A 267 17.24 0.29 25.31
C ASP A 267 16.07 1.17 25.79
N ALA A 268 15.51 2.01 24.90
CA ALA A 268 14.39 2.89 25.22
C ALA A 268 13.01 2.20 25.16
N VAL A 269 12.91 0.98 24.63
CA VAL A 269 11.62 0.28 24.47
C VAL A 269 11.15 -0.30 25.81
N ASP A 270 9.92 0.03 26.18
CA ASP A 270 9.27 -0.42 27.42
C ASP A 270 8.30 -1.58 27.20
N TYR A 271 7.66 -1.62 26.03
CA TYR A 271 6.63 -2.61 25.72
C TYR A 271 6.60 -2.94 24.22
N VAL A 272 6.37 -4.22 23.92
CA VAL A 272 6.14 -4.71 22.55
C VAL A 272 4.72 -5.24 22.42
N ASN A 273 3.95 -4.60 21.56
CA ASN A 273 2.73 -5.18 21.00
C ASN A 273 3.15 -6.03 19.79
N GLY A 274 3.27 -7.34 20.00
CA GLY A 274 3.85 -8.22 19.02
C GLY A 274 2.86 -8.67 17.94
N HIS A 275 3.38 -9.16 16.82
CA HIS A 275 2.58 -9.72 15.76
C HIS A 275 1.87 -11.01 16.20
N GLY A 276 2.51 -11.85 17.01
CA GLY A 276 1.97 -13.02 17.71
C GLY A 276 0.62 -13.51 17.21
N THR A 277 0.62 -14.35 16.17
CA THR A 277 -0.61 -14.87 15.55
C THR A 277 -1.11 -16.14 16.21
N GLY A 278 -0.26 -16.81 16.99
CA GLY A 278 -0.53 -18.15 17.49
C GLY A 278 -0.11 -19.24 16.50
N THR A 279 0.46 -18.91 15.35
CA THR A 279 1.06 -19.93 14.48
C THR A 279 2.46 -20.29 14.99
N PRO A 280 2.83 -21.59 15.05
CA PRO A 280 4.13 -21.99 15.57
C PRO A 280 5.32 -21.35 14.85
N ALA A 281 5.22 -21.13 13.55
CA ALA A 281 6.27 -20.53 12.74
C ALA A 281 6.49 -19.05 13.07
N ASN A 282 5.42 -18.23 13.09
CA ASN A 282 5.53 -16.79 13.36
C ASN A 282 5.94 -16.54 14.80
N ASP A 283 5.32 -17.22 15.77
CA ASP A 283 5.61 -16.99 17.19
C ASP A 283 7.05 -17.40 17.54
N SER A 284 7.57 -18.47 16.94
CA SER A 284 8.98 -18.89 17.10
C SER A 284 9.95 -17.91 16.44
N MET A 285 9.60 -17.41 15.26
CA MET A 285 10.39 -16.40 14.55
C MET A 285 10.44 -15.09 15.35
N GLU A 286 9.31 -14.59 15.84
CA GLU A 286 9.24 -13.33 16.59
C GLU A 286 10.00 -13.43 17.92
N LYS A 287 9.97 -14.57 18.61
CA LYS A 287 10.84 -14.82 19.78
C LYS A 287 12.33 -14.62 19.45
N LYS A 288 12.78 -14.95 18.23
CA LYS A 288 14.17 -14.71 17.78
C LYS A 288 14.41 -13.25 17.46
N VAL A 289 13.43 -12.57 16.84
CA VAL A 289 13.49 -11.11 16.61
C VAL A 289 13.71 -10.38 17.93
N MET A 290 12.90 -10.69 18.95
CA MET A 290 13.01 -10.09 20.28
C MET A 290 14.42 -10.26 20.87
N ARG A 291 14.98 -11.47 20.82
CA ARG A 291 16.35 -11.72 21.31
C ARG A 291 17.42 -10.99 20.53
N ALA A 292 17.26 -10.89 19.21
CA ALA A 292 18.25 -10.27 18.35
C ALA A 292 18.24 -8.74 18.44
N VAL A 293 17.09 -8.12 18.71
CA VAL A 293 16.97 -6.66 18.85
C VAL A 293 17.33 -6.20 20.27
N PHE A 294 16.79 -6.87 21.29
CA PHE A 294 16.96 -6.43 22.69
C PHE A 294 18.14 -7.09 23.42
N GLY A 295 18.77 -8.11 22.83
CA GLY A 295 19.93 -8.78 23.44
C GLY A 295 19.64 -9.31 24.84
N GLU A 296 20.47 -8.92 25.81
CA GLU A 296 20.32 -9.29 27.23
C GLU A 296 19.05 -8.72 27.87
N ARG A 297 18.46 -7.65 27.29
CA ARG A 297 17.20 -7.07 27.75
C ARG A 297 15.96 -7.84 27.33
N ALA A 298 16.06 -8.73 26.34
CA ALA A 298 14.88 -9.44 25.82
C ALA A 298 14.01 -10.12 26.90
N PRO A 299 14.57 -10.73 27.96
CA PRO A 299 13.78 -11.30 29.06
C PRO A 299 13.14 -10.27 30.01
N GLN A 300 13.38 -8.98 29.83
CA GLN A 300 12.83 -7.89 30.65
C GLN A 300 11.97 -6.91 29.85
N VAL A 301 11.72 -7.17 28.56
CA VAL A 301 10.84 -6.33 27.73
C VAL A 301 9.44 -6.95 27.68
N PRO A 302 8.47 -6.39 28.43
CA PRO A 302 7.06 -6.71 28.33
C PRO A 302 6.56 -6.93 26.91
N THR A 303 5.94 -8.09 26.64
CA THR A 303 5.38 -8.41 25.32
C THR A 303 4.01 -9.07 25.43
N SER A 304 3.06 -8.66 24.59
CA SER A 304 1.81 -9.41 24.42
C SER A 304 1.29 -9.34 22.98
N SER A 305 0.18 -10.02 22.70
CA SER A 305 -0.55 -9.93 21.44
C SER A 305 -2.04 -9.95 21.72
N ILE A 306 -2.73 -8.93 21.22
CA ILE A 306 -4.19 -8.79 21.36
C ILE A 306 -4.97 -9.71 20.40
N LYS A 307 -4.29 -10.46 19.52
CA LYS A 307 -4.96 -11.39 18.59
C LYS A 307 -5.70 -12.51 19.32
N SER A 308 -5.35 -12.82 20.57
CA SER A 308 -6.14 -13.72 21.44
C SER A 308 -7.54 -13.18 21.77
N PHE A 309 -7.79 -11.89 21.60
CA PHE A 309 -9.09 -11.26 21.85
C PHE A 309 -9.90 -11.10 20.56
N VAL A 310 -9.26 -10.59 19.51
CA VAL A 310 -9.95 -10.14 18.28
C VAL A 310 -9.82 -11.12 17.12
N GLY A 311 -9.02 -12.18 17.26
CA GLY A 311 -8.53 -12.96 16.14
C GLY A 311 -7.54 -12.17 15.29
N HIS A 312 -7.21 -12.69 14.10
CA HIS A 312 -6.38 -11.99 13.15
C HIS A 312 -7.23 -11.20 12.16
N THR A 313 -7.32 -9.88 12.36
CA THR A 313 -8.14 -8.95 11.56
C THR A 313 -7.49 -8.52 10.24
N LEU A 314 -6.59 -9.35 9.70
CA LEU A 314 -5.97 -9.18 8.38
C LEU A 314 -5.38 -7.77 8.17
N GLY A 315 -5.83 -7.02 7.17
CA GLY A 315 -5.35 -5.68 6.83
C GLY A 315 -5.65 -4.64 7.90
N ALA A 316 -6.64 -4.87 8.78
CA ALA A 316 -6.92 -4.00 9.92
C ALA A 316 -5.99 -4.25 11.13
N ALA A 317 -5.26 -5.38 11.17
CA ALA A 317 -4.53 -5.83 12.36
C ALA A 317 -3.58 -4.78 12.93
N GLY A 318 -2.70 -4.22 12.08
CA GLY A 318 -1.75 -3.21 12.52
C GLY A 318 -2.39 -1.92 13.04
N ALA A 319 -3.56 -1.53 12.50
CA ALA A 319 -4.28 -0.34 12.97
C ALA A 319 -4.98 -0.59 14.31
N VAL A 320 -5.61 -1.77 14.49
CA VAL A 320 -6.22 -2.18 15.77
C VAL A 320 -5.16 -2.26 16.87
N GLU A 321 -3.97 -2.77 16.54
CA GLU A 321 -2.83 -2.83 17.44
C GLU A 321 -2.22 -1.47 17.75
N ALA A 322 -2.18 -0.56 16.77
CA ALA A 322 -1.79 0.83 17.01
C ALA A 322 -2.74 1.50 18.00
N VAL A 323 -4.07 1.35 17.84
CA VAL A 323 -5.06 1.87 18.80
C VAL A 323 -4.84 1.28 20.20
N ALA A 324 -4.66 -0.05 20.32
CA ALA A 324 -4.36 -0.68 21.60
C ALA A 324 -3.06 -0.14 22.24
N SER A 325 -2.03 0.13 21.42
CA SER A 325 -0.75 0.67 21.88
C SER A 325 -0.86 2.12 22.37
N VAL A 326 -1.65 2.95 21.68
CA VAL A 326 -1.98 4.32 22.14
C VAL A 326 -2.69 4.28 23.49
N LEU A 327 -3.68 3.39 23.64
CA LEU A 327 -4.43 3.25 24.88
C LEU A 327 -3.56 2.68 26.02
N ALA A 328 -2.63 1.77 25.72
CA ALA A 328 -1.65 1.26 26.67
C ALA A 328 -0.71 2.37 27.20
N LEU A 329 -0.18 3.22 26.31
CA LEU A 329 0.63 4.40 26.66
C LEU A 329 -0.14 5.34 27.58
N ARG A 330 -1.39 5.66 27.22
CA ARG A 330 -2.24 6.62 27.94
C ARG A 330 -2.66 6.13 29.32
N THR A 331 -2.85 4.82 29.47
CA THR A 331 -3.34 4.22 30.73
C THR A 331 -2.24 3.53 31.53
N ALA A 332 -0.99 3.57 31.06
CA ALA A 332 0.16 2.93 31.68
C ALA A 332 -0.11 1.46 32.03
N THR A 333 -0.71 0.71 31.10
CA THR A 333 -1.13 -0.68 31.30
C THR A 333 -0.89 -1.50 30.03
N ALA A 334 -0.18 -2.61 30.15
CA ALA A 334 -0.02 -3.57 29.07
C ALA A 334 -1.21 -4.56 29.05
N PRO A 335 -1.93 -4.71 27.93
CA PRO A 335 -2.96 -5.74 27.80
C PRO A 335 -2.30 -7.13 27.84
N PRO A 336 -2.98 -8.17 28.34
CA PRO A 336 -2.42 -9.50 28.34
C PRO A 336 -2.54 -10.18 26.98
N THR A 337 -1.88 -11.32 26.83
CA THR A 337 -2.30 -12.38 25.91
C THR A 337 -3.12 -13.38 26.71
N ILE A 338 -4.39 -13.59 26.36
CA ILE A 338 -5.27 -14.57 27.04
C ILE A 338 -5.10 -15.97 26.43
N GLY A 339 -5.42 -17.02 27.19
CA GLY A 339 -5.23 -18.41 26.76
C GLY A 339 -3.80 -18.92 26.93
N PHE A 340 -2.98 -18.24 27.73
CA PHE A 340 -1.64 -18.71 28.09
C PHE A 340 -1.76 -19.90 29.07
N THR A 341 -1.06 -21.01 28.79
CA THR A 341 -1.08 -22.17 29.69
C THR A 341 -0.02 -22.05 30.77
N ASP A 342 -0.24 -22.67 31.93
CA ASP A 342 0.70 -22.64 33.05
C ASP A 342 2.08 -23.20 32.67
N GLU A 343 2.13 -24.23 31.81
CA GLU A 343 3.39 -24.79 31.32
C GLU A 343 4.13 -23.79 30.42
N ALA A 344 3.42 -23.09 29.54
CA ALA A 344 4.03 -22.08 28.67
C ALA A 344 4.58 -20.90 29.48
N ILE A 345 3.92 -20.51 30.57
CA ILE A 345 4.42 -19.49 31.52
C ILE A 345 5.72 -20.00 32.16
N ALA A 346 5.71 -21.23 32.70
CA ALA A 346 6.86 -21.81 33.39
C ALA A 346 8.08 -22.02 32.48
N GLU A 347 7.87 -22.32 31.20
CA GLU A 347 8.92 -22.52 30.19
C GLU A 347 9.39 -21.22 29.52
N SER A 348 8.69 -20.10 29.75
CA SER A 348 9.02 -18.85 29.07
C SER A 348 10.36 -18.29 29.54
N THR A 349 11.14 -17.85 28.57
CA THR A 349 12.44 -17.17 28.76
C THR A 349 12.40 -15.73 28.24
N LEU A 350 11.19 -15.22 27.96
CA LEU A 350 10.87 -13.84 27.61
C LEU A 350 9.72 -13.36 28.51
N ASP A 351 9.64 -12.05 28.74
CA ASP A 351 8.61 -11.44 29.59
C ASP A 351 7.30 -11.21 28.82
N PHE A 352 6.55 -12.30 28.61
CA PHE A 352 5.18 -12.18 28.12
C PHE A 352 4.24 -11.66 29.22
N VAL A 353 3.13 -11.03 28.83
CA VAL A 353 2.05 -10.62 29.74
C VAL A 353 0.92 -11.67 29.68
N PRO A 354 0.95 -12.77 30.46
CA PRO A 354 -0.04 -13.84 30.33
C PRO A 354 -1.32 -13.54 31.10
N ASN A 355 -2.47 -13.70 30.43
CA ASN A 355 -3.84 -13.79 30.98
C ASN A 355 -4.40 -12.59 31.77
N THR A 356 -3.58 -11.79 32.44
CA THR A 356 -3.98 -10.64 33.27
C THR A 356 -3.23 -9.40 32.84
N ALA A 357 -3.96 -8.30 32.64
CA ALA A 357 -3.36 -7.01 32.29
C ALA A 357 -2.36 -6.57 33.36
N ARG A 358 -1.26 -5.96 32.92
CA ARG A 358 -0.16 -5.55 33.82
C ARG A 358 -0.06 -4.03 33.87
N PRO A 359 -0.23 -3.39 35.03
CA PRO A 359 0.16 -2.00 35.23
C PRO A 359 1.65 -1.85 34.88
N LEU A 360 1.93 -0.99 33.93
CA LEU A 360 3.24 -0.79 33.33
C LEU A 360 3.37 0.67 32.89
N PRO A 361 3.94 1.55 33.74
CA PRO A 361 4.40 2.86 33.29
C PRO A 361 5.33 2.69 32.09
N MET A 362 4.95 3.25 30.94
CA MET A 362 5.65 3.10 29.67
C MET A 362 5.66 4.41 28.90
N ASP A 363 6.76 4.68 28.22
CA ASP A 363 6.98 5.83 27.36
C ASP A 363 7.12 5.43 25.89
N VAL A 364 7.62 4.24 25.58
CA VAL A 364 7.85 3.76 24.21
C VAL A 364 7.27 2.36 23.99
N VAL A 365 6.40 2.25 22.98
CA VAL A 365 5.82 1.00 22.51
C VAL A 365 6.27 0.71 21.08
N VAL A 366 6.69 -0.53 20.83
CA VAL A 366 6.87 -1.04 19.47
C VAL A 366 5.70 -1.94 19.11
N SER A 367 5.04 -1.68 17.97
CA SER A 367 3.97 -2.52 17.41
C SER A 367 4.47 -3.23 16.16
N ASN A 368 4.42 -4.57 16.13
CA ASN A 368 4.98 -5.39 15.04
C ASN A 368 3.90 -6.04 14.16
N ASN A 369 4.09 -5.99 12.85
CA ASN A 369 3.26 -6.69 11.87
C ASN A 369 4.11 -7.39 10.80
N TYR A 370 4.01 -8.71 10.71
CA TYR A 370 4.79 -9.53 9.78
C TYR A 370 3.85 -10.29 8.84
N ALA A 371 3.87 -9.95 7.57
CA ALA A 371 2.86 -10.42 6.62
C ALA A 371 3.36 -11.55 5.70
N PHE A 372 2.40 -12.25 5.08
CA PHE A 372 2.68 -13.08 3.90
C PHE A 372 3.40 -12.27 2.82
N GLY A 373 4.16 -12.94 1.96
CA GLY A 373 5.06 -12.32 1.00
C GLY A 373 6.33 -11.74 1.64
N GLY A 374 6.44 -11.76 2.97
CA GLY A 374 7.59 -11.26 3.70
C GLY A 374 7.60 -9.74 3.88
N ASN A 375 6.44 -9.08 3.78
CA ASN A 375 6.31 -7.63 3.95
C ASN A 375 6.13 -7.32 5.45
N ASN A 376 7.15 -6.74 6.07
CA ASN A 376 7.17 -6.46 7.50
C ASN A 376 7.03 -4.97 7.77
N ALA A 377 6.26 -4.62 8.81
CA ALA A 377 6.15 -3.27 9.35
C ALA A 377 6.33 -3.29 10.86
N SER A 378 7.08 -2.32 11.39
CA SER A 378 7.12 -2.01 12.82
C SER A 378 6.84 -0.52 13.02
N LEU A 379 5.99 -0.20 13.99
CA LEU A 379 5.70 1.16 14.43
C LEU A 379 6.34 1.41 15.80
N VAL A 380 6.91 2.59 15.99
CA VAL A 380 7.33 3.10 17.29
C VAL A 380 6.37 4.22 17.67
N LEU A 381 5.57 3.96 18.70
CA LEU A 381 4.67 4.93 19.31
C LEU A 381 5.23 5.33 20.66
N ARG A 382 5.21 6.63 20.96
CA ARG A 382 5.67 7.11 22.27
C ARG A 382 4.69 8.05 22.92
N ARG A 383 4.82 8.23 24.23
CA ARG A 383 4.11 9.28 24.96
C ARG A 383 4.37 10.64 24.28
N PRO A 384 3.35 11.47 24.06
CA PRO A 384 3.54 12.75 23.40
C PRO A 384 4.56 13.62 24.14
N GLY A 385 5.55 14.12 23.41
CA GLY A 385 6.44 15.17 23.88
C GLY A 385 5.85 16.56 23.69
N GLY A 386 6.53 17.58 24.22
CA GLY A 386 6.23 18.98 23.90
C GLY A 386 6.77 19.40 22.53
N LEU A 387 6.48 20.65 22.15
CA LEU A 387 7.11 21.29 21.00
C LEU A 387 8.64 21.22 21.14
N ARG A 388 9.30 20.89 20.05
CA ARG A 388 10.76 20.86 19.93
C ARG A 388 11.16 21.41 18.58
N GLU A 389 12.38 21.94 18.51
CA GLU A 389 12.97 22.30 17.22
C GLU A 389 13.06 21.05 16.33
N TYR A 390 12.82 21.26 15.04
CA TYR A 390 12.85 20.21 14.05
C TYR A 390 13.45 20.70 12.73
N ASP A 391 13.99 19.73 11.99
CA ASP A 391 14.45 19.89 10.63
C ASP A 391 13.33 19.48 9.66
N ASP A 392 13.26 20.16 8.51
CA ASP A 392 12.42 19.72 7.39
C ASP A 392 13.03 18.48 6.73
N LEU A 393 12.20 17.73 5.98
CA LEU A 393 12.68 16.60 5.19
C LEU A 393 13.75 17.06 4.18
N PRO A 394 14.88 16.33 4.04
CA PRO A 394 15.92 16.69 3.08
C PRO A 394 15.39 16.78 1.66
N ALA A 395 15.73 17.86 0.96
CA ALA A 395 15.46 18.05 -0.46
C ALA A 395 16.46 17.26 -1.32
N ALA A 396 16.55 15.94 -1.11
CA ALA A 396 17.35 15.09 -1.98
C ALA A 396 16.72 15.07 -3.39
N GLU A 397 17.53 15.42 -4.39
CA GLU A 397 17.15 15.26 -5.79
C GLU A 397 17.05 13.76 -6.12
N VAL A 398 15.93 13.36 -6.71
CA VAL A 398 15.66 11.97 -7.09
C VAL A 398 15.57 11.88 -8.60
N VAL A 399 16.20 10.85 -9.16
CA VAL A 399 16.31 10.64 -10.60
C VAL A 399 15.86 9.24 -11.00
N LEU A 400 15.33 9.13 -12.21
CA LEU A 400 14.99 7.87 -12.87
C LEU A 400 16.21 7.39 -13.65
N THR A 401 16.75 6.21 -13.32
CA THR A 401 17.98 5.70 -13.94
C THR A 401 17.78 4.45 -14.78
N GLY A 402 16.69 3.71 -14.62
CA GLY A 402 16.40 2.52 -15.42
C GLY A 402 14.93 2.30 -15.66
N LEU A 403 14.60 1.80 -16.86
CA LEU A 403 13.25 1.53 -17.33
C LEU A 403 13.14 0.08 -17.80
N GLY A 404 12.14 -0.65 -17.31
CA GLY A 404 11.90 -2.04 -17.66
C GLY A 404 10.45 -2.31 -18.04
N PRO A 405 10.00 -1.91 -19.24
CA PRO A 405 8.66 -2.23 -19.72
C PRO A 405 8.59 -3.67 -20.24
N VAL A 406 7.49 -4.35 -19.91
CA VAL A 406 7.05 -5.65 -20.41
C VAL A 406 5.61 -5.45 -20.89
N THR A 407 5.44 -5.28 -22.20
CA THR A 407 4.15 -4.94 -22.82
C THR A 407 3.93 -5.79 -24.07
N GLY A 408 2.73 -5.72 -24.66
CA GLY A 408 2.48 -6.28 -25.99
C GLY A 408 3.34 -5.65 -27.10
N LEU A 409 3.89 -4.45 -26.87
CA LEU A 409 4.73 -3.73 -27.82
C LEU A 409 6.19 -4.23 -27.82
N GLY A 410 6.67 -4.77 -26.70
CA GLY A 410 8.04 -5.27 -26.54
C GLY A 410 8.42 -5.56 -25.08
N THR A 411 9.53 -6.26 -24.90
CA THR A 411 10.05 -6.71 -23.60
C THR A 411 11.44 -6.12 -23.33
N GLY A 412 11.44 -4.89 -22.80
CA GLY A 412 12.62 -4.07 -22.52
C GLY A 412 12.53 -2.70 -23.18
N ILE A 413 13.21 -1.69 -22.60
CA ILE A 413 13.07 -0.30 -23.05
C ILE A 413 13.57 -0.07 -24.48
N ALA A 414 14.58 -0.81 -24.94
CA ALA A 414 15.11 -0.70 -26.29
C ALA A 414 14.06 -1.10 -27.36
N GLU A 415 13.38 -2.25 -27.18
CA GLU A 415 12.35 -2.72 -28.10
C GLU A 415 11.14 -1.78 -28.12
N VAL A 416 10.72 -1.31 -26.93
CA VAL A 416 9.61 -0.37 -26.78
C VAL A 416 9.95 0.99 -27.41
N ALA A 417 11.14 1.53 -27.16
CA ALA A 417 11.59 2.80 -27.74
C ALA A 417 11.62 2.74 -29.27
N GLU A 418 12.19 1.66 -29.85
CA GLU A 418 12.18 1.44 -31.29
C GLU A 418 10.75 1.36 -31.83
N ALA A 419 9.85 0.68 -31.12
CA ALA A 419 8.46 0.57 -31.54
C ALA A 419 7.72 1.92 -31.53
N VAL A 420 7.91 2.71 -30.47
CA VAL A 420 7.33 4.05 -30.35
C VAL A 420 7.86 4.97 -31.45
N ALA A 421 9.18 4.99 -31.69
CA ALA A 421 9.79 5.81 -32.74
C ALA A 421 9.22 5.52 -34.14
N ASN A 422 8.89 4.26 -34.41
CA ASN A 422 8.28 3.82 -35.67
C ASN A 422 6.75 3.95 -35.70
N GLY A 423 6.12 4.52 -34.67
CA GLY A 423 4.67 4.68 -34.58
C GLY A 423 3.90 3.36 -34.53
N ARG A 424 4.52 2.28 -34.02
CA ARG A 424 3.87 0.96 -33.89
C ARG A 424 2.90 0.94 -32.71
N THR A 425 1.83 0.17 -32.85
CA THR A 425 0.86 -0.14 -31.79
C THR A 425 0.70 -1.65 -31.66
N ALA A 426 0.29 -2.08 -30.47
CA ALA A 426 0.09 -3.49 -30.11
C ALA A 426 -1.13 -3.67 -29.19
N VAL A 427 -2.16 -2.82 -29.36
CA VAL A 427 -3.41 -2.93 -28.61
C VAL A 427 -4.02 -4.32 -28.77
N GLY A 428 -4.40 -4.95 -27.66
CA GLY A 428 -4.93 -6.32 -27.63
C GLY A 428 -3.89 -7.42 -27.79
N THR A 429 -2.60 -7.09 -27.88
CA THR A 429 -1.50 -8.07 -27.88
C THR A 429 -1.01 -8.31 -26.46
N GLU A 430 -0.98 -9.56 -26.02
CA GLU A 430 -0.46 -9.92 -24.70
C GLU A 430 1.08 -9.82 -24.65
N PRO A 431 1.68 -9.42 -23.50
CA PRO A 431 3.13 -9.43 -23.34
C PRO A 431 3.71 -10.84 -23.46
N SER A 432 4.81 -10.99 -24.21
CA SER A 432 5.50 -12.27 -24.36
C SER A 432 6.81 -12.31 -23.59
N LEU A 433 6.96 -13.36 -22.78
CA LEU A 433 8.19 -13.72 -22.07
C LEU A 433 8.84 -14.98 -22.65
N GLU A 434 8.38 -15.46 -23.80
CA GLU A 434 8.87 -16.71 -24.40
C GLU A 434 10.37 -16.66 -24.70
N GLY A 435 11.05 -17.79 -24.51
CA GLY A 435 12.49 -17.92 -24.74
C GLY A 435 13.39 -17.22 -23.70
N ARG A 436 12.82 -16.49 -22.74
CA ARG A 436 13.55 -15.78 -21.69
C ARG A 436 13.16 -16.32 -20.31
N THR A 437 14.11 -16.34 -19.38
CA THR A 437 13.85 -16.78 -18.00
C THR A 437 14.51 -15.80 -17.05
N PHE A 438 13.70 -15.11 -16.26
CA PHE A 438 14.13 -14.04 -15.35
C PHE A 438 14.21 -14.50 -13.89
N ALA A 439 14.05 -15.80 -13.60
CA ALA A 439 14.20 -16.37 -12.27
C ALA A 439 14.75 -17.79 -12.35
N PRO A 440 15.29 -18.38 -11.27
CA PRO A 440 15.61 -19.80 -11.24
C PRO A 440 14.42 -20.67 -11.70
N ARG A 441 14.67 -21.68 -12.56
CA ARG A 441 13.62 -22.52 -13.17
C ARG A 441 12.65 -23.13 -12.15
N SER A 442 13.13 -23.48 -10.95
CA SER A 442 12.34 -24.03 -9.87
C SER A 442 11.27 -23.06 -9.34
N LEU A 443 11.62 -21.77 -9.24
CA LEU A 443 10.70 -20.70 -8.85
C LEU A 443 9.79 -20.32 -10.01
N TRP A 444 10.36 -20.09 -11.19
CA TRP A 444 9.64 -19.61 -12.38
C TRP A 444 8.42 -20.46 -12.75
N ARG A 445 8.54 -21.78 -12.67
CA ARG A 445 7.47 -22.74 -13.02
C ARG A 445 6.22 -22.60 -12.15
N HIS A 446 6.34 -22.13 -10.91
CA HIS A 446 5.24 -22.05 -9.94
C HIS A 446 4.71 -20.61 -9.75
N MET A 447 5.29 -19.64 -10.45
CA MET A 447 4.83 -18.25 -10.45
C MET A 447 3.66 -18.09 -11.42
N ASN A 448 2.66 -17.31 -11.00
CA ASN A 448 1.60 -16.80 -11.86
C ASN A 448 2.14 -15.81 -12.90
N ASN A 449 1.32 -15.47 -13.89
CA ASN A 449 1.74 -14.60 -14.97
C ASN A 449 2.11 -13.17 -14.49
N LEU A 450 1.30 -12.56 -13.63
CA LEU A 450 1.58 -11.25 -13.03
C LEU A 450 2.97 -11.16 -12.39
N SER A 451 3.34 -12.15 -11.58
CA SER A 451 4.65 -12.16 -10.92
C SER A 451 5.80 -12.38 -11.91
N ARG A 452 5.59 -13.19 -12.97
CA ARG A 452 6.59 -13.35 -14.04
C ARG A 452 6.83 -12.03 -14.77
N MET A 453 5.76 -11.29 -15.10
CA MET A 453 5.87 -9.97 -15.74
C MET A 453 6.58 -8.97 -14.81
N ALA A 454 6.19 -8.88 -13.54
CA ALA A 454 6.80 -7.96 -12.58
C ALA A 454 8.29 -8.26 -12.33
N ILE A 455 8.67 -9.54 -12.23
CA ILE A 455 10.07 -9.96 -12.10
C ILE A 455 10.86 -9.59 -13.36
N ALA A 456 10.31 -9.87 -14.55
CA ALA A 456 10.95 -9.52 -15.82
C ALA A 456 11.16 -8.01 -15.95
N ALA A 457 10.11 -7.21 -15.68
CA ALA A 457 10.16 -5.76 -15.67
C ALA A 457 11.24 -5.24 -14.72
N SER A 458 11.25 -5.74 -13.48
CA SER A 458 12.22 -5.33 -12.46
C SER A 458 13.66 -5.68 -12.84
N ARG A 459 13.89 -6.86 -13.44
CA ARG A 459 15.21 -7.27 -13.96
C ARG A 459 15.68 -6.35 -15.09
N LEU A 460 14.78 -6.04 -16.03
CA LEU A 460 15.08 -5.19 -17.18
C LEU A 460 15.41 -3.77 -16.73
N ALA A 461 14.65 -3.21 -15.79
CA ALA A 461 14.92 -1.89 -15.23
C ALA A 461 16.25 -1.87 -14.45
N TRP A 462 16.55 -2.94 -13.71
CA TRP A 462 17.83 -3.09 -13.00
C TRP A 462 19.02 -3.13 -13.96
N GLU A 463 18.90 -3.89 -15.05
CA GLU A 463 19.91 -4.02 -16.09
C GLU A 463 20.12 -2.70 -16.84
N ASP A 464 19.02 -2.03 -17.22
CA ASP A 464 19.02 -0.73 -17.89
C ASP A 464 19.65 0.36 -17.02
N ALA A 465 19.37 0.35 -15.71
CA ALA A 465 20.01 1.24 -14.75
C ALA A 465 21.53 0.98 -14.59
N GLY A 466 22.03 -0.17 -15.05
CA GLY A 466 23.43 -0.57 -14.87
C GLY A 466 23.80 -0.87 -13.41
N LEU A 467 22.84 -1.29 -12.58
CA LEU A 467 23.06 -1.54 -11.15
C LEU A 467 23.95 -2.77 -10.91
N LYS A 468 25.07 -2.54 -10.21
CA LYS A 468 26.04 -3.58 -9.79
C LYS A 468 26.33 -3.44 -8.30
N LEU A 469 25.36 -3.82 -7.47
CA LEU A 469 25.42 -3.65 -6.02
C LEU A 469 25.96 -4.90 -5.32
N PRO A 470 26.78 -4.75 -4.26
CA PRO A 470 27.19 -5.88 -3.43
C PRO A 470 26.00 -6.44 -2.64
N ARG A 471 26.07 -7.71 -2.23
CA ARG A 471 24.98 -8.40 -1.50
C ARG A 471 24.49 -7.66 -0.26
N ALA A 472 25.39 -6.99 0.47
CA ALA A 472 25.04 -6.20 1.65
C ALA A 472 24.19 -4.96 1.32
N ALA A 473 24.39 -4.34 0.15
CA ALA A 473 23.61 -3.18 -0.26
C ALA A 473 22.15 -3.53 -0.61
N LEU A 474 21.88 -4.80 -0.97
CA LEU A 474 20.50 -5.27 -1.25
C LEU A 474 19.59 -5.19 -0.02
N ASP A 475 20.17 -5.12 1.18
CA ASP A 475 19.40 -4.86 2.40
C ASP A 475 18.76 -3.47 2.40
N ASN A 476 19.26 -2.52 1.61
CA ASN A 476 18.74 -1.15 1.52
C ASN A 476 18.05 -0.81 0.19
N VAL A 477 17.89 -1.78 -0.71
CA VAL A 477 17.13 -1.56 -1.94
C VAL A 477 15.65 -1.82 -1.69
N GLY A 478 14.84 -0.77 -1.82
CA GLY A 478 13.39 -0.84 -1.63
C GLY A 478 12.66 -1.36 -2.85
N VAL A 479 11.44 -1.86 -2.64
CA VAL A 479 10.51 -2.26 -3.71
C VAL A 479 9.12 -1.72 -3.38
N ILE A 480 8.55 -0.92 -4.28
CA ILE A 480 7.16 -0.49 -4.16
C ILE A 480 6.38 -1.08 -5.32
N PHE A 481 5.50 -2.02 -4.99
CA PHE A 481 4.63 -2.66 -5.98
C PHE A 481 3.33 -1.88 -6.14
N ALA A 482 2.88 -1.69 -7.37
CA ALA A 482 1.63 -1.01 -7.71
C ALA A 482 0.76 -1.92 -8.57
N THR A 483 -0.53 -2.00 -8.27
CA THR A 483 -1.48 -2.80 -9.04
C THR A 483 -2.88 -2.24 -8.88
N ALA A 484 -3.69 -2.27 -9.94
CA ALA A 484 -5.08 -1.91 -9.89
C ALA A 484 -5.95 -3.06 -9.35
N ALA A 485 -5.70 -4.29 -9.81
CA ALA A 485 -6.58 -5.43 -9.56
C ALA A 485 -5.87 -6.71 -9.05
N GLY A 486 -4.54 -6.78 -9.12
CA GLY A 486 -3.77 -7.97 -8.77
C GLY A 486 -3.81 -9.06 -9.83
N SER A 487 -3.61 -10.32 -9.41
CA SER A 487 -3.59 -11.45 -10.35
C SER A 487 -5.00 -11.94 -10.61
N VAL A 488 -5.49 -11.69 -11.83
CA VAL A 488 -6.78 -12.21 -12.28
C VAL A 488 -6.70 -13.73 -12.39
N GLU A 489 -5.61 -14.27 -12.95
CA GLU A 489 -5.39 -15.72 -13.10
C GLU A 489 -5.53 -16.44 -11.74
N SER A 490 -4.85 -15.93 -10.72
CA SER A 490 -4.81 -16.56 -9.40
C SER A 490 -6.13 -16.41 -8.67
N THR A 491 -6.79 -15.24 -8.80
CA THR A 491 -8.08 -14.97 -8.17
C THR A 491 -9.17 -15.88 -8.73
N GLY A 492 -9.31 -15.93 -10.07
CA GLY A 492 -10.30 -16.80 -10.72
C GLY A 492 -10.07 -18.28 -10.39
N GLY A 493 -8.83 -18.76 -10.51
CA GLY A 493 -8.50 -20.15 -10.19
C GLY A 493 -8.71 -20.50 -8.71
N PHE A 494 -8.51 -19.55 -7.79
CA PHE A 494 -8.81 -19.76 -6.38
C PHE A 494 -10.31 -19.83 -6.13
N ASP A 495 -11.10 -18.88 -6.66
CA ASP A 495 -12.56 -18.86 -6.50
C ASP A 495 -13.21 -20.14 -7.05
N GLU A 496 -12.82 -20.58 -8.24
CA GLU A 496 -13.27 -21.86 -8.82
C GLU A 496 -12.96 -23.04 -7.89
N SER A 497 -11.77 -23.06 -7.29
CA SER A 497 -11.37 -24.11 -6.36
C SER A 497 -12.17 -24.10 -5.05
N VAL A 498 -12.52 -22.91 -4.54
CA VAL A 498 -13.36 -22.75 -3.35
C VAL A 498 -14.78 -23.21 -3.63
N LEU A 499 -15.34 -22.87 -4.80
CA LEU A 499 -16.66 -23.33 -5.23
C LEU A 499 -16.70 -24.85 -5.42
N ALA A 500 -15.63 -25.45 -5.94
CA ALA A 500 -15.54 -26.89 -6.14
C ALA A 500 -15.38 -27.66 -4.82
N ASN A 501 -14.49 -27.21 -3.93
CA ASN A 501 -14.30 -27.77 -2.60
C ASN A 501 -13.65 -26.77 -1.64
N PRO A 502 -14.43 -26.12 -0.76
CA PRO A 502 -13.90 -25.09 0.14
C PRO A 502 -12.93 -25.66 1.19
N ASN A 503 -12.92 -26.97 1.44
CA ASN A 503 -11.97 -27.61 2.38
C ASN A 503 -10.62 -27.97 1.75
N LYS A 504 -10.51 -27.91 0.42
CA LYS A 504 -9.28 -28.21 -0.30
C LYS A 504 -9.08 -27.23 -1.47
N PRO A 505 -9.03 -25.92 -1.20
CA PRO A 505 -8.86 -24.94 -2.27
C PRO A 505 -7.42 -24.97 -2.82
N ALA A 506 -7.21 -24.31 -3.95
CA ALA A 506 -5.91 -24.18 -4.59
C ALA A 506 -5.01 -23.23 -3.77
N VAL A 507 -4.29 -23.78 -2.80
CA VAL A 507 -3.45 -23.03 -1.84
C VAL A 507 -2.38 -22.16 -2.49
N LEU A 508 -1.79 -22.62 -3.61
CA LEU A 508 -0.82 -21.81 -4.36
C LEU A 508 -1.49 -20.57 -4.96
N SER A 509 -2.69 -20.72 -5.53
CA SER A 509 -3.48 -19.60 -6.04
C SER A 509 -3.84 -18.66 -4.89
N PHE A 510 -4.28 -19.16 -3.75
CA PHE A 510 -4.59 -18.35 -2.55
C PHE A 510 -3.44 -17.42 -2.16
N SER A 511 -2.21 -17.96 -2.09
CA SER A 511 -1.03 -17.15 -1.74
C SER A 511 -0.72 -16.04 -2.74
N ASN A 512 -1.29 -16.11 -3.95
CA ASN A 512 -1.14 -15.12 -5.01
C ASN A 512 -2.39 -14.23 -5.20
N VAL A 513 -3.46 -14.45 -4.44
CA VAL A 513 -4.64 -13.55 -4.39
C VAL A 513 -4.34 -12.31 -3.53
N VAL A 514 -3.47 -12.43 -2.53
CA VAL A 514 -3.03 -11.27 -1.74
C VAL A 514 -2.14 -10.36 -2.60
N LEU A 515 -2.44 -9.07 -2.63
CA LEU A 515 -1.89 -8.16 -3.65
C LEU A 515 -0.39 -7.91 -3.50
N ASN A 516 0.17 -8.04 -2.30
CA ASN A 516 1.61 -7.91 -2.10
C ASN A 516 2.42 -9.14 -2.51
N ALA A 517 1.79 -10.27 -2.86
CA ALA A 517 2.50 -11.49 -3.23
C ALA A 517 3.50 -11.26 -4.37
N THR A 518 3.09 -10.49 -5.39
CA THR A 518 3.95 -10.17 -6.54
C THR A 518 5.14 -9.30 -6.15
N GLY A 519 4.95 -8.28 -5.31
CA GLY A 519 6.06 -7.50 -4.74
C GLY A 519 7.03 -8.37 -3.93
N GLY A 520 6.50 -9.31 -3.14
CA GLY A 520 7.28 -10.32 -2.42
C GLY A 520 8.06 -11.25 -3.35
N ALA A 521 7.48 -11.68 -4.47
CA ALA A 521 8.13 -12.52 -5.47
C ALA A 521 9.29 -11.79 -6.18
N VAL A 522 9.14 -10.49 -6.45
CA VAL A 522 10.23 -9.63 -6.94
C VAL A 522 11.37 -9.59 -5.92
N CYS A 523 11.05 -9.30 -4.65
CA CYS A 523 12.03 -9.26 -3.56
C CYS A 523 12.77 -10.60 -3.42
N GLN A 524 12.05 -11.73 -3.40
CA GLN A 524 12.61 -13.07 -3.31
C GLN A 524 13.54 -13.38 -4.48
N THR A 525 13.13 -13.04 -5.70
CA THR A 525 13.88 -13.40 -6.92
C THR A 525 15.15 -12.57 -7.11
N LEU A 526 15.12 -11.31 -6.68
CA LEU A 526 16.25 -10.38 -6.78
C LEU A 526 17.07 -10.27 -5.48
N GLY A 527 16.61 -10.89 -4.39
CA GLY A 527 17.27 -10.84 -3.08
C GLY A 527 17.19 -9.48 -2.37
N LEU A 528 16.19 -8.67 -2.73
CA LEU A 528 15.99 -7.30 -2.24
C LEU A 528 15.29 -7.32 -0.89
N ARG A 529 15.86 -6.63 0.10
CA ARG A 529 15.49 -6.74 1.53
C ARG A 529 15.22 -5.37 2.18
N GLY A 530 15.19 -4.32 1.36
CA GLY A 530 14.88 -2.95 1.77
C GLY A 530 13.41 -2.73 2.12
N PRO A 531 13.01 -1.47 2.33
CA PRO A 531 11.61 -1.09 2.55
C PRO A 531 10.71 -1.63 1.42
N THR A 532 9.59 -2.25 1.78
CA THR A 532 8.66 -2.79 0.80
C THR A 532 7.22 -2.42 1.13
N THR A 533 6.46 -2.01 0.12
CA THR A 533 5.03 -1.72 0.24
C THR A 533 4.28 -2.04 -1.05
N THR A 534 2.95 -2.04 -0.98
CA THR A 534 2.07 -2.31 -2.12
C THR A 534 0.92 -1.31 -2.14
N ILE A 535 0.75 -0.64 -3.27
CA ILE A 535 -0.23 0.44 -3.50
C ILE A 535 -1.31 -0.01 -4.47
N CYS A 536 -2.58 0.26 -4.13
CA CYS A 536 -3.75 -0.29 -4.82
C CYS A 536 -4.88 0.73 -5.05
N ASN A 537 -4.55 1.85 -5.69
CA ASN A 537 -5.45 2.96 -6.06
C ASN A 537 -5.82 2.95 -7.56
N GLY A 538 -6.16 1.79 -8.12
CA GLY A 538 -6.47 1.69 -9.56
C GLY A 538 -5.27 2.12 -10.42
N ASN A 539 -5.50 2.79 -11.56
CA ASN A 539 -4.40 3.17 -12.45
C ASN A 539 -3.53 4.31 -11.88
N ALA A 540 -4.01 5.04 -10.86
CA ALA A 540 -3.22 6.02 -10.13
C ALA A 540 -2.13 5.39 -9.24
N SER A 541 -2.16 4.06 -9.03
CA SER A 541 -1.22 3.37 -8.14
C SER A 541 0.25 3.60 -8.49
N ALA A 542 0.60 3.70 -9.77
CA ALA A 542 1.98 3.87 -10.20
C ALA A 542 2.58 5.23 -9.82
N SER A 543 1.82 6.32 -9.95
CA SER A 543 2.31 7.65 -9.57
C SER A 543 2.40 7.80 -8.06
N ILE A 544 1.44 7.24 -7.31
CA ILE A 544 1.48 7.18 -5.84
C ILE A 544 2.67 6.33 -5.38
N ALA A 545 2.94 5.20 -6.03
CA ALA A 545 4.09 4.37 -5.73
C ALA A 545 5.43 5.08 -6.00
N LEU A 546 5.53 5.84 -7.10
CA LEU A 546 6.70 6.68 -7.39
C LEU A 546 6.88 7.77 -6.32
N ASP A 547 5.79 8.41 -5.91
CA ASP A 547 5.81 9.44 -4.88
C ASP A 547 6.29 8.88 -3.53
N CYS A 548 5.73 7.75 -3.06
CA CYS A 548 6.22 7.03 -1.88
C CYS A 548 7.71 6.63 -2.00
N ALA A 549 8.19 6.31 -3.22
CA ALA A 549 9.60 5.98 -3.44
C ALA A 549 10.52 7.19 -3.29
N VAL A 550 10.10 8.34 -3.82
CA VAL A 550 10.80 9.63 -3.66
C VAL A 550 10.89 9.98 -2.17
N GLU A 551 9.80 9.85 -1.42
CA GLU A 551 9.78 10.08 0.02
C GLU A 551 10.70 9.13 0.78
N THR A 552 10.68 7.84 0.44
CA THR A 552 11.56 6.82 1.03
C THR A 552 13.04 7.20 0.85
N ILE A 553 13.41 7.73 -0.32
CA ILE A 553 14.78 8.18 -0.60
C ILE A 553 15.10 9.47 0.15
N ARG A 554 14.21 10.47 0.12
CA ARG A 554 14.40 11.77 0.80
C ARG A 554 14.50 11.63 2.31
N ALA A 555 13.75 10.69 2.89
CA ALA A 555 13.82 10.36 4.31
C ALA A 555 15.06 9.49 4.67
N GLY A 556 15.90 9.13 3.71
CA GLY A 556 17.10 8.32 3.93
C GLY A 556 16.81 6.86 4.28
N LYS A 557 15.60 6.36 3.97
CA LYS A 557 15.17 4.98 4.28
C LYS A 557 15.69 3.97 3.25
N ALA A 558 16.01 4.42 2.04
CA ALA A 558 16.63 3.64 0.97
C ALA A 558 17.46 4.53 0.03
N ASP A 559 18.52 3.98 -0.57
CA ASP A 559 19.32 4.69 -1.59
C ASP A 559 18.74 4.50 -3.00
N VAL A 560 18.14 3.32 -3.24
CA VAL A 560 17.56 2.87 -4.50
C VAL A 560 16.22 2.23 -4.20
N VAL A 561 15.20 2.56 -4.99
CA VAL A 561 13.88 1.93 -4.93
C VAL A 561 13.47 1.49 -6.33
N ILE A 562 12.97 0.26 -6.43
CA ILE A 562 12.32 -0.23 -7.65
C ILE A 562 10.82 -0.01 -7.50
N VAL A 563 10.27 0.88 -8.31
CA VAL A 563 8.81 1.04 -8.45
C VAL A 563 8.36 0.11 -9.57
N VAL A 564 7.54 -0.88 -9.27
CA VAL A 564 7.06 -1.84 -10.27
C VAL A 564 5.55 -1.85 -10.28
N ALA A 565 4.96 -1.55 -11.43
CA ALA A 565 3.52 -1.65 -11.65
C ALA A 565 3.21 -2.85 -12.55
N ALA A 566 2.17 -3.61 -12.23
CA ALA A 566 1.71 -4.72 -13.05
C ALA A 566 0.21 -4.94 -12.91
N ASP A 567 -0.46 -5.25 -14.01
CA ASP A 567 -1.84 -5.73 -14.04
C ASP A 567 -2.07 -6.69 -15.22
N GLU A 568 -3.10 -7.52 -15.08
CA GLU A 568 -3.57 -8.46 -16.10
C GLU A 568 -4.94 -8.03 -16.62
N ALA A 569 -5.14 -8.10 -17.93
CA ALA A 569 -6.47 -7.98 -18.49
C ALA A 569 -7.32 -9.19 -18.08
N PRO A 570 -8.59 -8.99 -17.69
CA PRO A 570 -9.47 -10.10 -17.35
C PRO A 570 -9.85 -10.98 -18.55
N ARG A 571 -9.71 -10.45 -19.77
CA ARG A 571 -9.86 -11.16 -21.04
C ARG A 571 -8.89 -10.58 -22.05
N PRO A 572 -8.43 -11.36 -23.04
CA PRO A 572 -7.68 -10.83 -24.16
C PRO A 572 -8.47 -9.73 -24.87
N GLY A 573 -7.79 -8.69 -25.33
CA GLY A 573 -8.41 -7.66 -26.17
C GLY A 573 -9.01 -8.28 -27.43
N ASP A 574 -10.14 -7.74 -27.90
CA ASP A 574 -10.81 -8.17 -29.13
C ASP A 574 -10.23 -7.53 -30.41
N GLY A 575 -9.09 -6.86 -30.28
CA GLY A 575 -8.46 -6.10 -31.36
C GLY A 575 -9.10 -4.73 -31.62
N THR A 576 -10.01 -4.27 -30.75
CA THR A 576 -10.54 -2.90 -30.79
C THR A 576 -9.38 -1.92 -30.71
N GLN A 577 -9.26 -1.09 -31.73
CA GLN A 577 -8.24 -0.06 -31.75
C GLN A 577 -8.62 1.09 -30.83
N VAL A 578 -7.63 1.63 -30.12
CA VAL A 578 -7.79 2.74 -29.18
C VAL A 578 -6.98 3.92 -29.68
N ASP A 579 -7.63 5.06 -29.83
CA ASP A 579 -7.04 6.36 -30.14
C ASP A 579 -7.42 7.33 -29.02
N PRO A 580 -6.56 7.45 -27.98
CA PRO A 580 -6.77 8.35 -26.86
C PRO A 580 -7.26 9.73 -27.28
N TYR A 581 -8.25 10.26 -26.56
CA TYR A 581 -8.86 11.57 -26.84
C TYR A 581 -9.59 11.72 -28.18
N ASP A 582 -9.68 10.69 -29.03
CA ASP A 582 -10.58 10.72 -30.19
C ASP A 582 -12.02 10.43 -29.75
N ARG A 583 -12.98 11.17 -30.31
CA ARG A 583 -14.40 11.03 -29.99
C ARG A 583 -14.95 9.66 -30.39
N ASN A 584 -14.36 9.02 -31.40
CA ASN A 584 -14.77 7.74 -31.95
C ASN A 584 -14.01 6.55 -31.35
N SER A 585 -13.07 6.79 -30.44
CA SER A 585 -12.31 5.71 -29.78
C SER A 585 -13.13 5.00 -28.70
N GLY A 586 -12.98 3.68 -28.65
CA GLY A 586 -13.41 2.84 -27.53
C GLY A 586 -12.32 2.69 -26.45
N GLU A 587 -12.55 1.73 -25.55
CA GLU A 587 -11.62 1.30 -24.52
C GLU A 587 -11.14 -0.12 -24.85
N ALA A 588 -9.86 -0.42 -24.59
CA ALA A 588 -9.32 -1.77 -24.75
C ALA A 588 -8.46 -2.15 -23.52
N PRO A 589 -8.85 -3.18 -22.76
CA PRO A 589 -8.04 -3.67 -21.65
C PRO A 589 -6.77 -4.34 -22.16
N ALA A 590 -5.71 -4.28 -21.35
CA ALA A 590 -4.41 -4.85 -21.66
C ALA A 590 -3.73 -5.44 -20.42
N SER A 591 -2.76 -6.32 -20.63
CA SER A 591 -1.85 -6.78 -19.59
C SER A 591 -0.48 -6.12 -19.81
N ALA A 592 0.17 -5.69 -18.73
CA ALA A 592 1.54 -5.19 -18.80
C ALA A 592 2.21 -5.19 -17.42
N SER A 593 3.53 -5.07 -17.42
CA SER A 593 4.28 -4.62 -16.26
C SER A 593 5.36 -3.64 -16.66
N VAL A 594 5.55 -2.58 -15.87
CA VAL A 594 6.60 -1.60 -16.07
C VAL A 594 7.28 -1.35 -14.74
N ALA A 595 8.61 -1.47 -14.72
CA ALA A 595 9.42 -1.12 -13.57
C ALA A 595 10.29 0.11 -13.85
N LEU A 596 10.45 0.94 -12.83
CA LEU A 596 11.27 2.14 -12.79
C LEU A 596 12.30 1.97 -11.68
N VAL A 597 13.59 2.17 -11.97
CA VAL A 597 14.62 2.34 -10.94
C VAL A 597 14.72 3.82 -10.63
N VAL A 598 14.49 4.16 -9.37
CA VAL A 598 14.68 5.51 -8.84
C VAL A 598 15.71 5.50 -7.72
N GLU A 599 16.53 6.54 -7.68
CA GLU A 599 17.60 6.68 -6.71
C GLU A 599 17.93 8.16 -6.49
N SER A 600 18.67 8.48 -5.42
CA SER A 600 19.17 9.85 -5.25
C SER A 600 20.15 10.22 -6.36
N ALA A 601 20.13 11.47 -6.82
CA ALA A 601 21.06 11.98 -7.82
C ALA A 601 22.53 11.82 -7.36
N ALA A 602 22.78 11.94 -6.06
CA ALA A 602 24.09 11.71 -5.46
C ALA A 602 24.55 10.24 -5.62
N HIS A 603 23.68 9.27 -5.35
CA HIS A 603 23.98 7.85 -5.55
C HIS A 603 24.20 7.54 -7.04
N ALA A 604 23.33 8.07 -7.92
CA ALA A 604 23.45 7.92 -9.38
C ALA A 604 24.80 8.46 -9.89
N ALA A 605 25.19 9.66 -9.47
CA ALA A 605 26.45 10.27 -9.83
C ALA A 605 27.65 9.47 -9.32
N ALA A 606 27.61 8.99 -8.07
CA ALA A 606 28.70 8.23 -7.44
C ALA A 606 29.02 6.93 -8.19
N ARG A 607 28.02 6.31 -8.81
CA ARG A 607 28.18 5.09 -9.63
C ARG A 607 28.32 5.36 -11.14
N GLY A 608 28.34 6.62 -11.57
CA GLY A 608 28.45 7.00 -12.98
C GLY A 608 27.23 6.64 -13.83
N ALA A 609 26.03 6.71 -13.25
CA ALA A 609 24.78 6.49 -13.97
C ALA A 609 24.44 7.66 -14.90
N THR A 610 23.71 7.38 -15.97
CA THR A 610 23.10 8.39 -16.85
C THR A 610 21.59 8.37 -16.64
N PRO A 611 21.02 9.28 -15.84
CA PRO A 611 19.59 9.27 -15.59
C PRO A 611 18.79 9.70 -16.84
N TYR A 612 17.55 9.23 -16.92
CA TYR A 612 16.58 9.61 -17.94
C TYR A 612 15.96 10.97 -17.63
N ALA A 613 15.55 11.16 -16.38
CA ALA A 613 14.84 12.35 -15.93
C ALA A 613 15.00 12.57 -14.42
N ARG A 614 14.83 13.82 -13.99
CA ARG A 614 14.64 14.21 -12.60
C ARG A 614 13.16 14.14 -12.23
N VAL A 615 12.85 13.68 -11.03
CA VAL A 615 11.49 13.81 -10.46
C VAL A 615 11.41 15.14 -9.72
N LEU A 616 10.70 16.11 -10.29
CA LEU A 616 10.64 17.48 -9.76
C LEU A 616 9.61 17.60 -8.64
N SER A 617 8.40 17.09 -8.86
CA SER A 617 7.30 17.12 -7.90
C SER A 617 6.22 16.12 -8.27
N SER A 618 5.42 15.72 -7.29
CA SER A 618 4.21 14.93 -7.48
C SER A 618 3.08 15.51 -6.64
N ALA A 619 1.85 15.31 -7.08
CA ALA A 619 0.66 15.69 -6.34
C ALA A 619 -0.50 14.75 -6.68
N HIS A 620 -1.36 14.51 -5.70
CA HIS A 620 -2.53 13.66 -5.85
C HIS A 620 -3.76 14.37 -5.30
N ALA A 621 -4.78 14.48 -6.13
CA ALA A 621 -6.09 14.98 -5.72
C ALA A 621 -7.08 13.82 -5.70
N SER A 622 -8.00 13.85 -4.73
CA SER A 622 -9.04 12.84 -4.62
C SER A 622 -10.43 13.41 -4.92
N ALA A 623 -11.31 12.54 -5.40
CA ALA A 623 -12.69 12.87 -5.73
C ALA A 623 -13.46 13.32 -4.48
N GLY A 624 -14.25 14.38 -4.66
CA GLY A 624 -15.21 14.93 -3.70
C GLY A 624 -16.56 15.17 -4.39
N ALA A 625 -17.31 16.20 -4.01
CA ALA A 625 -18.64 16.49 -4.60
C ALA A 625 -18.61 17.11 -6.03
N GLY A 626 -17.44 17.21 -6.67
CA GLY A 626 -17.24 17.84 -7.99
C GLY A 626 -17.18 16.84 -9.16
N ASP A 627 -17.08 17.36 -10.38
CA ASP A 627 -16.93 16.55 -11.59
C ASP A 627 -15.47 16.11 -11.85
N GLU A 628 -15.29 15.21 -12.82
CA GLU A 628 -13.97 14.67 -13.19
C GLU A 628 -13.01 15.78 -13.67
N ARG A 629 -13.52 16.80 -14.35
CA ARG A 629 -12.70 17.93 -14.83
C ARG A 629 -12.10 18.70 -13.66
N SER A 630 -12.93 19.05 -12.66
CA SER A 630 -12.48 19.74 -11.46
C SER A 630 -11.43 18.92 -10.70
N LEU A 631 -11.55 17.59 -10.69
CA LEU A 631 -10.55 16.70 -10.08
C LEU A 631 -9.19 16.80 -10.80
N VAL A 632 -9.17 16.78 -12.13
CA VAL A 632 -7.94 16.96 -12.92
C VAL A 632 -7.34 18.35 -12.71
N GLU A 633 -8.16 19.41 -12.73
CA GLU A 633 -7.71 20.79 -12.50
C GLU A 633 -7.05 20.95 -11.13
N ARG A 634 -7.61 20.36 -10.06
CA ARG A 634 -6.99 20.37 -8.73
C ARG A 634 -5.64 19.65 -8.70
N ALA A 635 -5.53 18.48 -9.33
CA ALA A 635 -4.28 17.74 -9.39
C ALA A 635 -3.17 18.53 -10.11
N ILE A 636 -3.53 19.22 -11.20
CA ILE A 636 -2.59 20.05 -11.97
C ILE A 636 -2.22 21.33 -11.20
N ALA A 637 -3.19 21.98 -10.54
CA ALA A 637 -2.97 23.21 -9.79
C ALA A 637 -2.03 23.05 -8.59
N ALA A 638 -1.91 21.82 -8.07
CA ALA A 638 -0.96 21.48 -7.00
C ALA A 638 0.50 21.35 -7.50
N LEU A 639 0.76 21.48 -8.80
CA LEU A 639 2.07 21.33 -9.41
C LEU A 639 2.58 22.64 -10.04
N PRO A 640 3.91 22.89 -10.02
CA PRO A 640 4.51 24.03 -10.70
C PRO A 640 4.62 23.77 -12.22
N THR A 641 3.53 24.02 -12.95
CA THR A 641 3.39 23.69 -14.39
C THR A 641 4.04 24.67 -15.36
N GLU A 642 4.71 25.72 -14.87
CA GLU A 642 5.39 26.69 -15.73
C GLU A 642 6.50 26.02 -16.57
N GLY A 643 6.46 26.24 -17.88
CA GLY A 643 7.43 25.71 -18.83
C GLY A 643 7.30 24.20 -19.09
N VAL A 644 6.11 23.62 -18.89
CA VAL A 644 5.81 22.26 -19.35
C VAL A 644 5.62 22.27 -20.87
N ASP A 645 6.34 21.39 -21.57
CA ASP A 645 6.35 21.27 -23.04
C ASP A 645 5.52 20.06 -23.54
N LEU A 646 5.43 19.03 -22.70
CA LEU A 646 4.80 17.75 -23.01
C LEU A 646 3.87 17.33 -21.86
N VAL A 647 2.68 16.84 -22.19
CA VAL A 647 1.78 16.17 -21.25
C VAL A 647 1.53 14.75 -21.74
N VAL A 648 1.86 13.76 -20.90
CA VAL A 648 1.47 12.36 -21.10
C VAL A 648 0.29 12.09 -20.16
N GLY A 649 -0.93 12.18 -20.69
CA GLY A 649 -2.15 12.04 -19.92
C GLY A 649 -2.52 10.59 -19.59
N ALA A 650 -3.49 10.40 -18.71
CA ALA A 650 -3.94 9.07 -18.31
C ALA A 650 -4.72 8.38 -19.43
N ALA A 651 -5.57 9.13 -20.14
CA ALA A 651 -6.44 8.69 -21.22
C ALA A 651 -7.13 7.34 -20.99
N THR A 652 -7.92 7.26 -19.93
CA THR A 652 -8.63 6.04 -19.52
C THR A 652 -9.89 5.74 -20.34
N GLY A 653 -10.32 6.66 -21.22
CA GLY A 653 -11.42 6.49 -22.16
C GLY A 653 -12.68 7.31 -21.86
N GLY A 654 -13.62 7.28 -22.80
CA GLY A 654 -14.97 7.80 -22.65
C GLY A 654 -15.06 9.30 -22.29
N ALA A 655 -15.95 9.64 -21.35
CA ALA A 655 -16.15 11.01 -20.88
C ALA A 655 -14.98 11.55 -20.03
N THR A 656 -14.15 10.66 -19.48
CA THR A 656 -13.01 11.07 -18.64
C THR A 656 -11.88 11.68 -19.46
N ASP A 657 -11.70 11.22 -20.71
CA ASP A 657 -10.74 11.78 -21.65
C ASP A 657 -11.09 13.21 -22.07
N GLU A 658 -12.38 13.52 -22.24
CA GLU A 658 -12.82 14.87 -22.58
C GLU A 658 -12.57 15.84 -21.42
N ALA A 659 -12.87 15.41 -20.20
CA ALA A 659 -12.60 16.17 -18.98
C ALA A 659 -11.09 16.42 -18.79
N GLU A 660 -10.27 15.37 -18.97
CA GLU A 660 -8.81 15.47 -18.88
C GLU A 660 -8.23 16.41 -19.94
N ALA A 661 -8.57 16.20 -21.22
CA ALA A 661 -8.04 17.02 -22.31
C ALA A 661 -8.44 18.50 -22.12
N SER A 662 -9.69 18.77 -21.75
CA SER A 662 -10.15 20.14 -21.50
C SER A 662 -9.41 20.81 -20.33
N ALA A 663 -9.19 20.08 -19.23
CA ALA A 663 -8.47 20.59 -18.07
C ALA A 663 -7.00 20.86 -18.40
N VAL A 664 -6.33 19.92 -19.06
CA VAL A 664 -4.91 20.03 -19.45
C VAL A 664 -4.70 21.20 -20.40
N LEU A 665 -5.48 21.28 -21.48
CA LEU A 665 -5.32 22.34 -22.48
C LEU A 665 -5.67 23.72 -21.92
N GLY A 666 -6.53 23.79 -20.90
CA GLY A 666 -6.79 25.02 -20.15
C GLY A 666 -5.64 25.43 -19.23
N ALA A 667 -5.04 24.48 -18.52
CA ALA A 667 -4.01 24.74 -17.51
C ALA A 667 -2.59 24.89 -18.09
N VAL A 668 -2.30 24.20 -19.19
CA VAL A 668 -0.97 24.14 -19.82
C VAL A 668 -1.09 24.28 -21.35
N PRO A 669 -1.62 25.41 -21.86
CA PRO A 669 -2.00 25.56 -23.27
C PRO A 669 -0.84 25.49 -24.26
N SER A 670 0.40 25.67 -23.81
CA SER A 670 1.60 25.57 -24.65
C SER A 670 2.10 24.13 -24.84
N ALA A 671 1.69 23.20 -23.99
CA ALA A 671 2.18 21.84 -24.01
C ALA A 671 1.40 20.99 -25.02
N ARG A 672 2.07 20.00 -25.61
CA ARG A 672 1.41 19.00 -26.45
C ARG A 672 0.92 17.82 -25.61
N LEU A 673 -0.32 17.41 -25.83
CA LEU A 673 -0.95 16.29 -25.13
C LEU A 673 -0.77 14.97 -25.90
N THR A 674 -0.50 13.90 -25.19
CA THR A 674 -0.46 12.53 -25.70
C THR A 674 -0.81 11.53 -24.60
N ALA A 675 -0.90 10.23 -24.92
CA ALA A 675 -1.06 9.17 -23.95
C ALA A 675 -0.53 7.84 -24.49
N THR A 676 -0.21 6.89 -23.60
CA THR A 676 0.32 5.58 -24.02
C THR A 676 -0.75 4.54 -24.29
N ALA A 677 -2.00 4.77 -23.87
CA ALA A 677 -3.09 3.81 -24.04
C ALA A 677 -3.34 3.42 -25.51
N GLY A 678 -3.07 4.32 -26.47
CA GLY A 678 -3.15 3.99 -27.91
C GLY A 678 -2.05 3.05 -28.42
N LEU A 679 -0.98 2.86 -27.64
CA LEU A 679 0.11 1.94 -27.99
C LEU A 679 -0.18 0.51 -27.53
N THR A 680 -0.73 0.33 -26.34
CA THR A 680 -0.85 -0.99 -25.70
C THR A 680 -2.27 -1.36 -25.26
N GLY A 681 -3.20 -0.41 -25.20
CA GLY A 681 -4.43 -0.51 -24.42
C GLY A 681 -4.21 -0.07 -22.95
N ASP A 682 -5.26 -0.15 -22.15
CA ASP A 682 -5.21 0.17 -20.71
C ASP A 682 -4.90 -1.08 -19.88
N ALA A 683 -3.69 -1.11 -19.34
CA ALA A 683 -3.18 -2.10 -18.41
C ALA A 683 -3.15 -1.59 -16.96
N GLY A 684 -4.15 -0.82 -16.52
CA GLY A 684 -4.30 -0.44 -15.13
C GLY A 684 -3.13 0.39 -14.59
N ALA A 685 -2.57 0.00 -13.44
CA ALA A 685 -1.41 0.66 -12.86
C ALA A 685 -0.19 0.62 -13.79
N ALA A 686 -0.03 -0.42 -14.62
CA ALA A 686 1.07 -0.49 -15.56
C ALA A 686 0.99 0.58 -16.66
N THR A 687 -0.21 1.06 -17.03
CA THR A 687 -0.40 2.22 -17.92
C THR A 687 0.22 3.47 -17.32
N GLY A 688 -0.03 3.75 -16.03
CA GLY A 688 0.55 4.90 -15.33
C GLY A 688 2.08 4.84 -15.26
N ALA A 689 2.64 3.65 -15.04
CA ALA A 689 4.10 3.47 -15.08
C ALA A 689 4.68 3.56 -16.49
N LEU A 690 3.95 3.12 -17.52
CA LEU A 690 4.35 3.30 -18.93
C LEU A 690 4.34 4.78 -19.33
N ASN A 691 3.33 5.54 -18.88
CA ASN A 691 3.27 7.00 -19.04
C ASN A 691 4.53 7.67 -18.47
N LEU A 692 4.94 7.30 -17.25
CA LEU A 692 6.16 7.80 -16.61
C LEU A 692 7.43 7.41 -17.39
N ALA A 693 7.54 6.15 -17.81
CA ALA A 693 8.69 5.66 -18.55
C ALA A 693 8.87 6.36 -19.91
N LEU A 694 7.77 6.54 -20.66
CA LEU A 694 7.83 7.17 -21.98
C LEU A 694 7.95 8.69 -21.91
N ALA A 695 7.47 9.34 -20.84
CA ALA A 695 7.78 10.74 -20.57
C ALA A 695 9.28 10.94 -20.27
N ALA A 696 9.88 10.06 -19.45
CA ALA A 696 11.31 10.10 -19.15
C ALA A 696 12.17 9.84 -20.41
N LEU A 697 11.73 8.93 -21.28
CA LEU A 697 12.35 8.69 -22.59
C LEU A 697 12.24 9.92 -23.50
N ALA A 698 11.08 10.57 -23.55
CA ALA A 698 10.88 11.77 -24.36
C ALA A 698 11.79 12.93 -23.94
N LEU A 699 11.98 13.13 -22.63
CA LEU A 699 12.90 14.13 -22.08
C LEU A 699 14.37 13.87 -22.46
N ARG A 700 14.77 12.60 -22.59
CA ARG A 700 16.15 12.23 -22.94
C ARG A 700 16.39 12.21 -24.44
N ASP A 701 15.48 11.60 -25.20
CA ASP A 701 15.70 11.19 -26.58
C ASP A 701 14.84 11.96 -27.60
N GLY A 702 13.89 12.78 -27.15
CA GLY A 702 12.99 13.55 -28.03
C GLY A 702 11.92 12.71 -28.74
N VAL A 703 11.71 11.46 -28.30
CA VAL A 703 10.70 10.53 -28.84
C VAL A 703 9.57 10.36 -27.84
N ALA A 704 8.34 10.67 -28.25
CA ALA A 704 7.14 10.58 -27.44
C ALA A 704 6.12 9.61 -28.04
N PRO A 705 5.18 9.06 -27.23
CA PRO A 705 4.04 8.32 -27.77
C PRO A 705 3.23 9.26 -28.67
N ALA A 706 2.81 8.77 -29.84
CA ALA A 706 2.06 9.54 -30.80
C ALA A 706 0.67 8.95 -31.02
N ILE A 707 -0.34 9.82 -31.08
CA ILE A 707 -1.72 9.46 -31.43
C ILE A 707 -1.85 9.57 -32.95
N THR A 708 -1.54 8.49 -33.65
CA THR A 708 -1.33 8.50 -35.11
C THR A 708 -2.61 8.59 -35.93
N ARG A 709 -3.78 8.37 -35.32
CA ARG A 709 -5.11 8.38 -35.97
C ARG A 709 -6.11 9.26 -35.22
N LEU A 710 -5.66 10.44 -34.80
CA LEU A 710 -6.52 11.44 -34.17
C LEU A 710 -7.20 12.29 -35.25
N ASP A 711 -8.47 11.99 -35.53
CA ASP A 711 -9.26 12.65 -36.57
C ASP A 711 -10.27 13.63 -35.98
N ASP A 712 -10.86 13.31 -34.82
CA ASP A 712 -11.90 14.09 -34.17
C ASP A 712 -11.63 14.26 -32.67
N PRO A 713 -10.75 15.21 -32.28
CA PRO A 713 -10.38 15.43 -30.89
C PRO A 713 -11.58 15.75 -30.00
N ARG A 714 -11.60 15.16 -28.79
CA ARG A 714 -12.57 15.47 -27.74
C ARG A 714 -12.50 16.93 -27.29
N ALA A 715 -11.30 17.51 -27.25
CA ALA A 715 -11.06 18.92 -26.93
C ALA A 715 -9.90 19.48 -27.76
N GLY A 716 -9.83 20.81 -27.92
CA GLY A 716 -8.75 21.45 -28.68
C GLY A 716 -8.76 21.15 -30.18
N THR A 717 -7.58 21.19 -30.80
CA THR A 717 -7.37 20.85 -32.23
C THR A 717 -6.30 19.78 -32.35
N VAL A 718 -6.17 19.15 -33.53
CA VAL A 718 -5.14 18.10 -33.78
C VAL A 718 -3.72 18.59 -33.46
N GLU A 719 -3.42 19.87 -33.68
CA GLU A 719 -2.12 20.49 -33.37
C GLU A 719 -1.81 20.58 -31.87
N SER A 720 -2.85 20.44 -31.03
CA SER A 720 -2.73 20.39 -29.57
C SER A 720 -2.14 19.06 -29.09
N TYR A 721 -2.05 18.06 -29.98
CA TYR A 721 -1.64 16.70 -29.65
C TYR A 721 -0.34 16.29 -30.34
N VAL A 722 0.33 15.27 -29.78
CA VAL A 722 1.47 14.61 -30.42
C VAL A 722 0.94 13.59 -31.43
N THR A 723 1.04 13.91 -32.72
CA THR A 723 0.60 13.03 -33.82
C THR A 723 1.74 12.34 -34.56
N LYS A 724 3.00 12.66 -34.20
CA LYS A 724 4.22 12.03 -34.72
C LYS A 724 5.17 11.70 -33.56
N PRO A 725 5.85 10.54 -33.59
CA PRO A 725 6.73 10.14 -32.49
C PRO A 725 7.90 11.09 -32.24
N GLU A 726 8.53 11.58 -33.31
CA GLU A 726 9.63 12.54 -33.22
C GLU A 726 9.10 13.94 -32.90
N LEU A 727 9.55 14.48 -31.77
CA LEU A 727 9.20 15.84 -31.37
C LEU A 727 10.06 16.88 -32.12
N PRO A 728 9.50 18.05 -32.47
CA PRO A 728 10.27 19.12 -33.15
C PRO A 728 11.46 19.62 -32.33
N ALA A 729 11.36 19.53 -31.01
CA ALA A 729 12.41 19.82 -30.04
C ALA A 729 12.23 18.89 -28.83
N THR A 730 13.35 18.50 -28.22
CA THR A 730 13.33 17.72 -26.98
C THR A 730 12.70 18.55 -25.85
N PRO A 731 11.68 18.04 -25.14
CA PRO A 731 11.03 18.76 -24.05
C PRO A 731 12.00 18.94 -22.87
N ALA A 732 11.88 20.06 -22.16
CA ALA A 732 12.63 20.31 -20.92
C ALA A 732 11.87 19.82 -19.69
N LYS A 733 10.52 19.91 -19.73
CA LYS A 733 9.63 19.40 -18.67
C LYS A 733 8.45 18.63 -19.26
N ALA A 734 8.10 17.53 -18.61
CA ALA A 734 6.94 16.71 -18.94
C ALA A 734 6.04 16.54 -17.72
N LEU A 735 4.74 16.81 -17.90
CA LEU A 735 3.71 16.49 -16.92
C LEU A 735 3.13 15.13 -17.25
N VAL A 736 3.09 14.23 -16.29
CA VAL A 736 2.55 12.88 -16.43
C VAL A 736 1.32 12.73 -15.56
N LEU A 737 0.20 12.33 -16.14
CA LEU A 737 -1.04 12.09 -15.42
C LEU A 737 -1.34 10.59 -15.32
N SER A 738 -2.00 10.24 -14.22
CA SER A 738 -2.52 8.91 -13.93
C SER A 738 -3.86 9.03 -13.20
N ALA A 739 -4.71 8.01 -13.32
CA ALA A 739 -6.09 8.14 -12.86
C ALA A 739 -6.71 6.83 -12.39
N ALA A 740 -7.40 6.88 -11.26
CA ALA A 740 -8.56 6.03 -11.03
C ALA A 740 -9.79 6.92 -11.22
N PRO A 741 -10.47 6.86 -12.37
CA PRO A 741 -11.63 7.72 -12.66
C PRO A 741 -12.64 7.74 -11.52
N GLY A 742 -13.10 8.95 -11.12
CA GLY A 742 -14.02 9.12 -9.99
C GLY A 742 -13.44 8.83 -8.60
N SER A 743 -12.14 8.54 -8.48
CA SER A 743 -11.47 8.23 -7.21
C SER A 743 -10.26 9.14 -6.96
N VAL A 744 -9.17 9.00 -7.73
CA VAL A 744 -7.91 9.72 -7.52
C VAL A 744 -7.29 10.13 -8.85
N ARG A 745 -6.77 11.36 -8.94
CA ARG A 745 -5.92 11.85 -10.02
C ARG A 745 -4.53 12.13 -9.48
N GLY A 746 -3.52 11.50 -10.08
CA GLY A 746 -2.13 11.74 -9.78
C GLY A 746 -1.44 12.51 -10.91
N GLY A 747 -0.63 13.50 -10.55
CA GLY A 747 0.25 14.22 -11.46
C GLY A 747 1.70 14.13 -10.99
N THR A 748 2.61 13.87 -11.92
CA THR A 748 4.06 13.88 -11.67
C THR A 748 4.75 14.76 -12.69
N LEU A 749 5.59 15.67 -12.21
CA LEU A 749 6.39 16.55 -13.04
C LEU A 749 7.82 15.98 -13.16
N LEU A 750 8.22 15.68 -14.40
CA LEU A 750 9.55 15.23 -14.74
C LEU A 750 10.33 16.34 -15.46
N GLY A 751 11.63 16.43 -15.20
CA GLY A 751 12.54 17.37 -15.84
C GLY A 751 13.71 16.67 -16.51
N ALA A 752 14.25 17.27 -17.57
CA ALA A 752 15.49 16.82 -18.18
C ALA A 752 16.69 16.91 -17.21
N VAL A 753 17.70 16.07 -17.43
CA VAL A 753 18.90 15.92 -16.57
C VAL A 753 20.02 16.86 -17.00
#